data_AF-A0A7J3ADL2-F1
#
_entry.id   AF-A0A7J3ADL2-F1
#
_cell.length_a   1.000
_cell.length_b   1.000
_cell.length_c   1.000
_cell.angle_alpha   90.00
_cell.angle_beta   90.00
_cell.angle_gamma   90.00
#
_symmetry.space_group_name_H-M   'P 1'
#
loop_
_entity.id
_entity.type
_entity.pdbx_description
1 polymer ?
#
loop_
_entity_poly.entity_id
_entity_poly.type
_entity_poly.pdbx_seq_one_letter_code
_entity_poly.pdbx_strand_id
1 'polypeptide(L)'
;MEADGVAEADAKQAKANLAVPLAVLVLLALAWTVYVYANQTWLETLEQVADWIAKPAIKFSPLQVNGIPQAVLATVEILVLGIISAHALLANEKDAVIKLLSTLGLGVGLTGLITTILGILGALYQIPLNTAILLLCAGFLAAVFRGRKAQIKPSVSELKLWLAIVKPCKLRNLKFWLLPCTAIVVIFVLCFYHALLSVVMHWDATVYHATMAVIMYDNHGIPVIAGPSIGIQMSANFPPLFSALGAFYYVQMGLIEDFYLRAISPVMGVLTVLATYKIGETLAGKRYGLISALLLAMTPLFFRYSIYATSYSTLTFFCTAAVMFLFLAIKKGSNRCWIMCGVFYGFALLTSYLAMYLAPFFLIALIAVFIKNKRCVKVSAKIFLLLVLPALLVGGVWYIRNFVLLGNPVYPNAYTVLGGVNIDPLIMETTVNGIKWSATRSLFGGEVVLPEKIGILLTFRIHFPAISLLTILGIALVSAQNRKFWLLATWPLILVAFILSGLTWGFPRHIVIAMPGFALLSALPIAKALEHCEKYDRNGEMQIKDSPGKPRSRLRLPRKSDLLRISIAVMLIIAFIFPSVTFCMGGKIFMENLNDQPPYNFLWFLENPNAEKWAALSLSYPEAAAWKWLNEHLKEGEKVATIENRIYYVKNCSNDYFFYLDGWEARQLYNMTDMTAILRYLQSENVQYILDVDWAREHGHFDALQLARFLGTPFFPRIPYGGSQKLYKVGPLVDSPITENSTLPTAINGKGWTAPQSVNGVLAQAVIAGSDSPRFFVATPNLTCVEITYLDAGTDKLSIYLYNQYSETWFEYSFIEKTDTKEWKTHKFLAPINKEGFVEFGLHSYTENFTISRIENKPIEVEGKVSLYALEEKIAAETTPQALMVYLPMLGENETITVQTETFGKKVCIEIFEGVIQPWENSEWWKHRELAVRTPDSIIRGEVNPTLAWRVEKSGLYTLVIVLREEYTEDAGVNLQISIGGTRQRVPVEKIREGGAGIRVIVMR
;
A
#
# COMPACT_ATOMS: atom_id res chain seq x y z
N MET A 1 -3.35 55.39 51.53
CA MET A 1 -3.18 53.99 51.99
C MET A 1 -4.18 53.03 51.34
N GLU A 2 -5.51 53.13 51.56
CA GLU A 2 -6.46 52.24 50.84
C GLU A 2 -6.50 52.49 49.32
N ALA A 3 -6.38 53.75 48.86
CA ALA A 3 -6.34 54.08 47.43
C ALA A 3 -5.06 53.58 46.72
N ASP A 4 -3.91 53.57 47.41
CA ASP A 4 -2.63 53.11 46.86
C ASP A 4 -2.59 51.59 46.71
N GLY A 5 -3.18 50.85 47.67
CA GLY A 5 -3.30 49.39 47.61
C GLY A 5 -4.22 48.90 46.49
N VAL A 6 -5.29 49.65 46.18
CA VAL A 6 -6.19 49.36 45.06
C VAL A 6 -5.51 49.65 43.72
N ALA A 7 -4.76 50.76 43.59
CA ALA A 7 -4.02 51.09 42.38
C ALA A 7 -2.89 50.07 42.08
N GLU A 8 -2.21 49.57 43.11
CA GLU A 8 -1.17 48.54 42.97
C GLU A 8 -1.76 47.17 42.59
N ALA A 9 -2.90 46.79 43.17
CA ALA A 9 -3.64 45.59 42.80
C ALA A 9 -4.16 45.65 41.36
N ASP A 10 -4.69 46.80 40.92
CA ASP A 10 -5.16 47.02 39.56
C ASP A 10 -4.01 47.00 38.53
N ALA A 11 -2.85 47.59 38.87
CA ALA A 11 -1.66 47.53 38.03
C ALA A 11 -1.12 46.09 37.90
N LYS A 12 -1.13 45.32 38.99
CA LYS A 12 -0.72 43.91 39.01
C LYS A 12 -1.68 43.04 38.18
N GLN A 13 -2.98 43.28 38.28
CA GLN A 13 -4.02 42.61 37.50
C GLN A 13 -3.93 42.96 36.01
N ALA A 14 -3.67 44.23 35.68
CA ALA A 14 -3.48 44.70 34.31
C ALA A 14 -2.21 44.08 33.67
N LYS A 15 -1.12 43.95 34.43
CA LYS A 15 0.11 43.28 33.99
C LYS A 15 -0.10 41.77 33.78
N ALA A 16 -0.84 41.11 34.67
CA ALA A 16 -1.21 39.70 34.53
C ALA A 16 -2.06 39.43 33.27
N ASN A 17 -3.00 40.33 32.94
CA ASN A 17 -3.84 40.22 31.75
C ASN A 17 -3.06 40.34 30.42
N LEU A 18 -1.88 40.97 30.41
CA LEU A 18 -1.02 41.03 29.21
C LEU A 18 0.03 39.91 29.16
N ALA A 19 0.38 39.31 30.30
CA ALA A 19 1.37 38.22 30.38
C ALA A 19 0.89 36.95 29.66
N VAL A 20 -0.38 36.58 29.81
CA VAL A 20 -0.96 35.38 29.15
C VAL A 20 -0.91 35.49 27.62
N PRO A 21 -1.43 36.57 26.98
CA PRO A 21 -1.30 36.70 25.53
C PRO A 21 0.14 36.77 25.03
N LEU A 22 1.05 37.39 25.78
CA LEU A 22 2.48 37.41 25.43
C LEU A 22 3.08 36.01 25.47
N ALA A 23 2.81 35.22 26.51
CA ALA A 23 3.30 33.84 26.62
C ALA A 23 2.76 32.95 25.47
N VAL A 24 1.49 33.10 25.10
CA VAL A 24 0.90 32.38 23.96
C VAL A 24 1.53 32.80 22.63
N LEU A 25 1.82 34.09 22.44
CA LEU A 25 2.51 34.59 21.25
C LEU A 25 3.93 34.01 21.15
N VAL A 26 4.69 34.03 22.24
CA VAL A 26 6.05 33.44 22.29
C VAL A 26 6.00 31.95 22.00
N LEU A 27 5.03 31.22 22.56
CA LEU A 27 4.88 29.80 22.29
C LEU A 27 4.47 29.50 20.85
N LEU A 28 3.60 30.32 20.25
CA LEU A 28 3.20 30.19 18.84
C LEU A 28 4.39 30.45 17.92
N ALA A 29 5.20 31.48 18.21
CA ALA A 29 6.45 31.75 17.49
C ALA A 29 7.44 30.59 17.62
N LEU A 30 7.66 30.10 18.85
CA LEU A 30 8.53 28.96 19.11
C LEU A 30 8.06 27.69 18.39
N ALA A 31 6.74 27.40 18.43
CA ALA A 31 6.16 26.24 17.75
C ALA A 31 6.41 26.30 16.23
N TRP A 32 6.23 27.47 15.62
CA TRP A 32 6.51 27.65 14.19
C TRP A 32 8.01 27.56 13.89
N THR A 33 8.88 28.17 14.70
CA THR A 33 10.34 28.08 14.49
C THR A 33 10.86 26.64 14.61
N VAL A 34 10.40 25.89 15.62
CA VAL A 34 10.76 24.47 15.78
C VAL A 34 10.25 23.64 14.60
N TYR A 35 9.02 23.92 14.13
CA TYR A 35 8.47 23.30 12.93
C TYR A 35 9.35 23.55 11.69
N VAL A 36 9.72 24.81 11.44
CA VAL A 36 10.55 25.17 10.27
C VAL A 36 11.92 24.52 10.38
N TYR A 37 12.55 24.55 11.56
CA TYR A 37 13.84 23.91 11.79
C TYR A 37 13.80 22.40 11.49
N ALA A 38 12.77 21.70 11.95
CA ALA A 38 12.60 20.27 11.71
C ALA A 38 12.32 19.92 10.23
N ASN A 39 11.81 20.88 9.44
CA ASN A 39 11.39 20.65 8.05
C ASN A 39 12.08 21.61 7.08
N GLN A 40 13.31 22.03 7.37
CA GLN A 40 14.03 23.05 6.61
C GLN A 40 14.19 22.71 5.11
N THR A 41 14.33 21.43 4.77
CA THR A 41 14.41 20.97 3.37
C THR A 41 13.17 21.31 2.56
N TRP A 42 12.01 21.42 3.22
CA TRP A 42 10.74 21.74 2.57
C TRP A 42 10.55 23.25 2.33
N LEU A 43 11.46 24.11 2.77
CA LEU A 43 11.42 25.55 2.42
C LEU A 43 11.59 25.79 0.91
N GLU A 44 12.26 24.87 0.19
CA GLU A 44 12.35 24.90 -1.27
C GLU A 44 10.96 24.93 -1.94
N THR A 45 9.95 24.27 -1.34
CA THR A 45 8.58 24.32 -1.87
C THR A 45 7.93 25.70 -1.76
N LEU A 46 8.32 26.49 -0.75
CA LEU A 46 7.88 27.88 -0.61
C LEU A 46 8.55 28.76 -1.66
N GLU A 47 9.82 28.50 -2.00
CA GLU A 47 10.54 29.18 -3.08
C GLU A 47 9.86 28.91 -4.43
N GLN A 48 9.56 27.65 -4.75
CA GLN A 48 8.82 27.28 -5.97
C GLN A 48 7.45 27.97 -6.04
N VAL A 49 6.72 28.08 -4.92
CA VAL A 49 5.46 28.82 -4.85
C VAL A 49 5.67 30.32 -5.08
N ALA A 50 6.70 30.93 -4.49
CA ALA A 50 7.00 32.34 -4.69
C ALA A 50 7.37 32.64 -6.15
N ASP A 51 8.16 31.78 -6.78
CA ASP A 51 8.55 31.87 -8.19
C ASP A 51 7.33 31.74 -9.11
N TRP A 52 6.44 30.78 -8.83
CA TRP A 52 5.20 30.62 -9.59
C TRP A 52 4.26 31.82 -9.41
N ILE A 53 4.14 32.40 -8.20
CA ILE A 53 3.34 33.62 -7.98
C ILE A 53 3.92 34.80 -8.78
N ALA A 54 5.23 34.90 -8.90
CA ALA A 54 5.88 35.93 -9.71
C ALA A 54 5.64 35.74 -11.22
N LYS A 55 5.53 34.49 -11.69
CA LYS A 55 5.32 34.12 -13.10
C LYS A 55 4.34 32.94 -13.24
N PRO A 56 3.04 33.17 -13.07
CA PRO A 56 2.07 32.07 -13.05
C PRO A 56 1.92 31.45 -14.44
N ALA A 57 2.05 30.12 -14.49
CA ALA A 57 1.86 29.33 -15.70
C ALA A 57 0.89 28.18 -15.44
N ILE A 58 -0.13 28.04 -16.29
CA ILE A 58 -1.10 26.94 -16.26
C ILE A 58 -1.29 26.41 -17.68
N LYS A 59 -1.04 25.12 -17.86
CA LYS A 59 -1.30 24.35 -19.08
C LYS A 59 -2.61 23.58 -18.90
N PHE A 60 -3.71 24.25 -19.20
CA PHE A 60 -5.04 23.68 -19.03
C PHE A 60 -5.36 22.66 -20.13
N SER A 61 -5.80 21.47 -19.72
CA SER A 61 -6.37 20.46 -20.60
C SER A 61 -7.90 20.40 -20.44
N PRO A 62 -8.71 20.43 -21.52
CA PRO A 62 -10.17 20.46 -21.41
C PRO A 62 -10.75 19.29 -20.60
N LEU A 63 -11.57 19.62 -19.60
CA LEU A 63 -12.28 18.63 -18.78
C LEU A 63 -13.57 18.18 -19.49
N GLN A 64 -13.66 16.88 -19.79
CA GLN A 64 -14.88 16.23 -20.25
C GLN A 64 -15.43 15.36 -19.12
N VAL A 65 -16.67 15.63 -18.69
CA VAL A 65 -17.36 14.85 -17.64
C VAL A 65 -18.68 14.34 -18.20
N ASN A 66 -18.88 13.03 -18.13
CA ASN A 66 -20.10 12.38 -18.61
C ASN A 66 -21.17 12.32 -17.51
N GLY A 67 -22.46 12.30 -17.88
CA GLY A 67 -23.54 12.03 -16.93
C GLY A 67 -23.95 13.19 -16.01
N ILE A 68 -23.62 14.45 -16.34
CA ILE A 68 -23.92 15.63 -15.50
C ILE A 68 -25.41 15.73 -15.09
N PRO A 69 -26.40 15.62 -16.00
CA PRO A 69 -27.81 15.69 -15.59
C PRO A 69 -28.20 14.62 -14.58
N GLN A 70 -27.75 13.39 -14.77
CA GLN A 70 -28.01 12.26 -13.89
C GLN A 70 -27.35 12.45 -12.52
N ALA A 71 -26.10 12.92 -12.49
CA ALA A 71 -25.40 13.21 -11.24
C ALA A 71 -26.05 14.35 -10.44
N VAL A 72 -26.61 15.36 -11.13
CA VAL A 72 -27.41 16.42 -10.48
C VAL A 72 -28.68 15.83 -9.85
N LEU A 73 -29.41 14.97 -10.56
CA LEU A 73 -30.59 14.28 -10.02
C LEU A 73 -30.22 13.40 -8.82
N ALA A 74 -29.15 12.62 -8.92
CA ALA A 74 -28.63 11.79 -7.84
C ALA A 74 -28.26 12.62 -6.59
N THR A 75 -27.66 13.80 -6.80
CA THR A 75 -27.36 14.74 -5.70
C THR A 75 -28.65 15.30 -5.08
N VAL A 76 -29.67 15.60 -5.90
CA VAL A 76 -30.99 16.04 -5.42
C VAL A 76 -31.66 14.96 -4.58
N GLU A 77 -31.56 13.68 -4.95
CA GLU A 77 -32.09 12.57 -4.15
C GLU A 77 -31.44 12.51 -2.76
N ILE A 78 -30.10 12.60 -2.71
CA ILE A 78 -29.35 12.68 -1.44
C ILE A 78 -29.85 13.85 -0.59
N LEU A 79 -30.05 15.02 -1.20
CA LEU A 79 -30.53 16.22 -0.51
C LEU A 79 -31.96 16.05 0.01
N VAL A 80 -32.88 15.53 -0.79
CA VAL A 80 -34.28 15.31 -0.41
C VAL A 80 -34.38 14.32 0.74
N LEU A 81 -33.67 13.18 0.64
CA LEU A 81 -33.60 12.19 1.72
C LEU A 81 -33.03 12.80 3.00
N GLY A 82 -31.97 13.59 2.87
CA GLY A 82 -31.36 14.34 3.96
C GLY A 82 -32.32 15.32 4.63
N ILE A 83 -33.08 16.10 3.86
CA ILE A 83 -34.01 17.12 4.39
C ILE A 83 -35.12 16.45 5.19
N ILE A 84 -35.74 15.42 4.61
CA ILE A 84 -36.87 14.72 5.22
C ILE A 84 -36.43 14.00 6.50
N SER A 85 -35.31 13.27 6.46
CA SER A 85 -34.78 12.55 7.61
C SER A 85 -34.29 13.49 8.72
N ALA A 86 -33.60 14.59 8.38
CA ALA A 86 -33.19 15.61 9.34
C ALA A 86 -34.40 16.28 9.99
N HIS A 87 -35.45 16.58 9.23
CA HIS A 87 -36.68 17.13 9.78
C HIS A 87 -37.39 16.15 10.73
N ALA A 88 -37.45 14.86 10.37
CA ALA A 88 -38.02 13.82 11.24
C ALA A 88 -37.26 13.70 12.57
N LEU A 89 -35.93 13.66 12.52
CA LEU A 89 -35.09 13.42 13.70
C LEU A 89 -34.83 14.70 14.51
N LEU A 90 -34.86 15.88 13.90
CA LEU A 90 -34.51 17.18 14.51
C LEU A 90 -35.55 18.28 14.26
N ALA A 91 -36.85 17.95 14.19
CA ALA A 91 -37.95 18.88 13.88
C ALA A 91 -37.89 20.27 14.57
N ASN A 92 -37.43 20.34 15.82
CA ASN A 92 -37.39 21.57 16.62
C ASN A 92 -36.03 22.28 16.62
N GLU A 93 -35.06 21.81 15.85
CA GLU A 93 -33.76 22.48 15.76
C GLU A 93 -33.94 23.84 15.05
N LYS A 94 -33.30 24.88 15.56
CA LYS A 94 -33.37 26.24 14.99
C LYS A 94 -32.03 26.66 14.39
N ASP A 95 -30.95 26.01 14.77
CA ASP A 95 -29.62 26.36 14.32
C ASP A 95 -29.37 25.95 12.86
N ALA A 96 -29.09 26.93 12.00
CA ALA A 96 -28.91 26.70 10.57
C ALA A 96 -27.72 25.78 10.26
N VAL A 97 -26.62 25.89 11.02
CA VAL A 97 -25.42 25.06 10.81
C VAL A 97 -25.71 23.60 11.18
N ILE A 98 -26.39 23.36 12.30
CA ILE A 98 -26.80 22.00 12.70
C ILE A 98 -27.77 21.41 11.67
N LYS A 99 -28.72 22.19 11.16
CA LYS A 99 -29.63 21.73 10.09
C LYS A 99 -28.88 21.35 8.82
N LEU A 100 -27.94 22.17 8.37
CA LEU A 100 -27.13 21.89 7.19
C LEU A 100 -26.32 20.60 7.35
N LEU A 101 -25.59 20.48 8.47
CA LEU A 101 -24.76 19.31 8.76
C LEU A 101 -25.57 18.03 8.92
N SER A 102 -26.72 18.10 9.59
CA SER A 102 -27.63 16.95 9.72
C SER A 102 -28.28 16.56 8.40
N THR A 103 -28.70 17.54 7.59
CA THR A 103 -29.31 17.30 6.27
C THR A 103 -28.33 16.59 5.34
N LEU A 104 -27.15 17.19 5.11
CA LEU A 104 -26.16 16.63 4.21
C LEU A 104 -25.60 15.31 4.75
N GLY A 105 -25.33 15.25 6.05
CA GLY A 105 -24.78 14.05 6.68
C GLY A 105 -25.76 12.86 6.71
N LEU A 106 -27.04 13.09 7.00
CA LEU A 106 -28.06 12.03 6.91
C LEU A 106 -28.32 11.63 5.47
N GLY A 107 -28.39 12.57 4.54
CA GLY A 107 -28.58 12.28 3.11
C GLY A 107 -27.48 11.36 2.59
N VAL A 108 -26.22 11.73 2.78
CA VAL A 108 -25.07 10.95 2.34
C VAL A 108 -24.98 9.62 3.11
N GLY A 109 -25.11 9.64 4.45
CA GLY A 109 -25.01 8.43 5.26
C GLY A 109 -26.09 7.39 4.95
N LEU A 110 -27.34 7.81 4.79
CA LEU A 110 -28.45 6.90 4.45
C LEU A 110 -28.35 6.39 3.01
N THR A 111 -27.89 7.22 2.07
CA THR A 111 -27.67 6.81 0.68
C THR A 111 -26.55 5.76 0.59
N GLY A 112 -25.44 5.98 1.29
CA GLY A 112 -24.37 4.98 1.38
C GLY A 112 -24.82 3.69 2.07
N LEU A 113 -25.62 3.79 3.14
CA LEU A 113 -26.20 2.63 3.83
C LEU A 113 -27.11 1.81 2.90
N ILE A 114 -28.07 2.45 2.22
CA ILE A 114 -29.01 1.71 1.36
C ILE A 114 -28.32 1.09 0.15
N THR A 115 -27.33 1.80 -0.41
CA THR A 115 -26.50 1.28 -1.50
C THR A 115 -25.69 0.08 -1.04
N THR A 116 -25.14 0.11 0.18
CA THR A 116 -24.45 -1.04 0.79
C THR A 116 -25.40 -2.22 0.98
N ILE A 117 -26.61 -1.99 1.51
CA ILE A 117 -27.61 -3.05 1.72
C ILE A 117 -27.98 -3.71 0.39
N LEU A 118 -28.29 -2.92 -0.65
CA LEU A 118 -28.60 -3.45 -1.98
C LEU A 118 -27.41 -4.17 -2.62
N GLY A 119 -26.18 -3.69 -2.37
CA GLY A 119 -24.94 -4.35 -2.78
C GLY A 119 -24.79 -5.72 -2.13
N ILE A 120 -25.04 -5.85 -0.83
CA ILE A 120 -25.02 -7.13 -0.11
C ILE A 120 -26.07 -8.11 -0.68
N LEU A 121 -27.23 -7.59 -1.08
CA LEU A 121 -28.32 -8.39 -1.65
C LEU A 121 -28.12 -8.74 -3.15
N GLY A 122 -27.08 -8.23 -3.81
CA GLY A 122 -26.89 -8.41 -5.27
C GLY A 122 -27.99 -7.75 -6.12
N ALA A 123 -28.61 -6.68 -5.59
CA ALA A 123 -29.74 -5.99 -6.20
C ALA A 123 -29.42 -4.52 -6.51
N LEU A 124 -28.14 -4.19 -6.74
CA LEU A 124 -27.67 -2.82 -6.97
C LEU A 124 -27.92 -2.38 -8.42
N TYR A 125 -29.19 -2.22 -8.76
CA TYR A 125 -29.67 -1.66 -10.02
C TYR A 125 -30.37 -0.32 -9.75
N GLN A 126 -30.53 0.51 -10.79
CA GLN A 126 -31.13 1.84 -10.66
C GLN A 126 -32.57 1.81 -10.12
N ILE A 127 -33.41 0.88 -10.58
CA ILE A 127 -34.82 0.81 -10.17
C ILE A 127 -34.96 0.40 -8.68
N PRO A 128 -34.36 -0.71 -8.20
CA PRO A 128 -34.34 -1.04 -6.77
C PRO A 128 -33.79 0.07 -5.88
N LEU A 129 -32.70 0.72 -6.32
CA LEU A 129 -32.05 1.81 -5.59
C LEU A 129 -32.99 3.01 -5.40
N ASN A 130 -33.60 3.50 -6.48
CA ASN A 130 -34.52 4.63 -6.43
C ASN A 130 -35.79 4.29 -5.65
N THR A 131 -36.28 3.06 -5.79
CA THR A 131 -37.43 2.57 -5.02
C THR A 131 -37.12 2.54 -3.53
N ALA A 132 -35.94 2.05 -3.13
CA ALA A 132 -35.53 2.00 -1.74
C ALA A 132 -35.38 3.40 -1.13
N ILE A 133 -34.78 4.35 -1.86
CA ILE A 133 -34.69 5.76 -1.45
C ILE A 133 -36.08 6.37 -1.28
N LEU A 134 -36.99 6.13 -2.23
CA LEU A 134 -38.37 6.62 -2.15
C LEU A 134 -39.11 6.04 -0.93
N LEU A 135 -38.96 4.75 -0.65
CA LEU A 135 -39.55 4.09 0.53
C LEU A 135 -38.99 4.67 1.84
N LEU A 136 -37.68 4.95 1.90
CA LEU A 136 -37.07 5.63 3.05
C LEU A 136 -37.66 7.03 3.23
N CYS A 137 -37.77 7.82 2.16
CA CYS A 137 -38.41 9.14 2.18
C CYS A 137 -39.86 9.04 2.68
N ALA A 138 -40.65 8.09 2.17
CA ALA A 138 -42.03 7.86 2.60
C ALA A 138 -42.12 7.47 4.09
N GLY A 139 -41.22 6.60 4.57
CA GLY A 139 -41.13 6.19 5.97
C GLY A 139 -40.84 7.36 6.92
N PHE A 140 -39.87 8.22 6.59
CA PHE A 140 -39.58 9.42 7.37
C PHE A 140 -40.70 10.46 7.29
N LEU A 141 -41.33 10.65 6.12
CA LEU A 141 -42.49 11.54 5.98
C LEU A 141 -43.64 11.08 6.89
N ALA A 142 -43.95 9.78 6.93
CA ALA A 142 -44.96 9.25 7.84
C ALA A 142 -44.62 9.52 9.31
N ALA A 143 -43.35 9.43 9.71
CA ALA A 143 -42.91 9.78 11.06
C ALA A 143 -43.08 11.28 11.36
N VAL A 144 -42.80 12.17 10.39
CA VAL A 144 -43.04 13.62 10.50
C VAL A 144 -44.53 13.90 10.71
N PHE A 145 -45.41 13.29 9.92
CA PHE A 145 -46.86 13.49 10.03
C PHE A 145 -47.45 12.93 11.33
N ARG A 146 -47.00 11.75 11.79
CA ARG A 146 -47.44 11.18 13.09
C ARG A 146 -47.01 12.03 14.29
N GLY A 147 -45.86 12.69 14.20
CA GLY A 147 -45.38 13.62 15.23
C GLY A 147 -46.21 14.90 15.36
N ARG A 148 -47.05 15.23 14.37
CA ARG A 148 -47.97 16.38 14.36
C ARG A 148 -49.40 15.94 14.69
N LYS A 149 -49.65 15.45 15.91
CA LYS A 149 -50.99 15.61 16.51
C LYS A 149 -51.09 17.06 17.01
N ALA A 150 -52.01 17.80 16.40
CA ALA A 150 -52.40 19.20 16.63
C ALA A 150 -51.53 20.30 16.01
N GLN A 151 -52.18 21.00 15.06
CA GLN A 151 -51.85 22.28 14.42
C GLN A 151 -50.66 22.29 13.46
N ILE A 152 -50.91 22.31 12.14
CA ILE A 152 -50.29 23.23 11.16
C ILE A 152 -51.23 23.40 9.93
N LYS A 153 -51.63 24.64 9.63
CA LYS A 153 -51.96 25.08 8.26
C LYS A 153 -50.63 25.20 7.50
N PRO A 154 -50.42 24.52 6.36
CA PRO A 154 -49.16 24.59 5.63
C PRO A 154 -49.04 25.99 5.01
N SER A 155 -48.20 26.85 5.58
CA SER A 155 -47.89 28.15 4.99
C SER A 155 -46.69 28.01 4.07
N VAL A 156 -46.85 28.45 2.82
CA VAL A 156 -45.83 28.64 1.78
C VAL A 156 -44.59 29.41 2.28
N SER A 157 -44.67 30.07 3.44
CA SER A 157 -43.55 30.70 4.13
C SER A 157 -42.45 29.74 4.60
N GLU A 158 -42.76 28.47 4.92
CA GLU A 158 -41.71 27.50 5.28
C GLU A 158 -40.84 27.20 4.05
N LEU A 159 -41.42 26.97 2.86
CA LEU A 159 -40.69 26.80 1.58
C LEU A 159 -39.76 27.99 1.24
N LYS A 160 -40.19 29.22 1.56
CA LYS A 160 -39.34 30.42 1.42
C LYS A 160 -38.20 30.50 2.44
N LEU A 161 -38.35 29.91 3.63
CA LEU A 161 -37.25 29.76 4.60
C LEU A 161 -36.21 28.74 4.11
N TRP A 162 -36.64 27.72 3.37
CA TRP A 162 -35.79 26.69 2.76
C TRP A 162 -34.94 27.25 1.60
N LEU A 163 -35.49 28.17 0.78
CA LEU A 163 -34.70 28.95 -0.20
C LEU A 163 -33.86 30.06 0.45
N ALA A 164 -34.22 30.51 1.65
CA ALA A 164 -33.47 31.53 2.41
C ALA A 164 -32.19 30.98 3.08
N ILE A 165 -31.88 29.69 2.95
CA ILE A 165 -30.58 29.10 3.33
C ILE A 165 -29.43 29.77 2.55
N VAL A 166 -29.73 30.43 1.42
CA VAL A 166 -28.79 31.21 0.61
C VAL A 166 -28.73 32.70 1.02
N LYS A 167 -29.52 33.17 2.00
CA LYS A 167 -29.47 34.60 2.37
C LYS A 167 -28.14 34.90 3.09
N PRO A 168 -27.28 35.76 2.50
CA PRO A 168 -26.00 36.09 3.10
C PRO A 168 -26.22 36.73 4.47
N CYS A 169 -25.46 36.25 5.46
CA CYS A 169 -25.44 36.79 6.81
C CYS A 169 -25.18 38.30 6.72
N LYS A 170 -26.00 39.13 7.39
CA LYS A 170 -25.88 40.60 7.35
C LYS A 170 -24.42 41.01 7.66
N LEU A 171 -23.75 41.61 6.67
CA LEU A 171 -22.32 41.93 6.58
C LEU A 171 -21.71 42.81 7.71
N ARG A 172 -22.50 43.27 8.69
CA ARG A 172 -22.09 44.36 9.59
C ARG A 172 -21.04 43.97 10.65
N ASN A 173 -20.89 42.68 10.94
CA ASN A 173 -19.92 42.15 11.93
C ASN A 173 -18.74 41.40 11.29
N LEU A 174 -18.60 41.44 9.95
CA LEU A 174 -17.65 40.59 9.21
C LEU A 174 -16.19 41.09 9.24
N LYS A 175 -15.92 42.35 9.61
CA LYS A 175 -14.59 42.97 9.43
C LYS A 175 -13.44 42.23 10.15
N PHE A 176 -13.69 41.64 11.33
CA PHE A 176 -12.66 40.90 12.09
C PHE A 176 -12.61 39.39 11.76
N TRP A 177 -13.66 38.86 11.13
CA TRP A 177 -13.81 37.43 10.83
C TRP A 177 -13.60 37.10 9.35
N LEU A 178 -13.48 38.13 8.50
CA LEU A 178 -13.28 37.97 7.07
C LEU A 178 -11.99 37.20 6.76
N LEU A 179 -10.88 37.53 7.41
CA LEU A 179 -9.58 36.93 7.11
C LEU A 179 -9.54 35.41 7.36
N PRO A 180 -9.94 34.86 8.53
CA PRO A 180 -10.07 33.42 8.72
C PRO A 180 -11.00 32.73 7.71
N CYS A 181 -12.14 33.36 7.40
CA CYS A 181 -13.08 32.80 6.43
C CYS A 181 -12.47 32.77 5.02
N THR A 182 -11.77 33.83 4.60
CA THR A 182 -11.07 33.89 3.32
C THR A 182 -9.99 32.83 3.24
N ALA A 183 -9.19 32.64 4.30
CA ALA A 183 -8.18 31.59 4.37
C ALA A 183 -8.78 30.19 4.18
N ILE A 184 -9.87 29.88 4.88
CA ILE A 184 -10.61 28.62 4.73
C ILE A 184 -11.13 28.46 3.29
N VAL A 185 -11.71 29.51 2.70
CA VAL A 185 -12.21 29.47 1.32
C VAL A 185 -11.09 29.21 0.32
N VAL A 186 -9.94 29.89 0.45
CA VAL A 186 -8.77 29.69 -0.42
C VAL A 186 -8.31 28.23 -0.37
N ILE A 187 -8.18 27.67 0.84
CA ILE A 187 -7.78 26.26 1.03
C ILE A 187 -8.78 25.33 0.32
N PHE A 188 -10.08 25.51 0.53
CA PHE A 188 -11.06 24.61 -0.09
C PHE A 188 -11.20 24.81 -1.60
N VAL A 189 -11.01 26.01 -2.14
CA VAL A 189 -10.93 26.22 -3.59
C VAL A 189 -9.78 25.38 -4.17
N LEU A 190 -8.60 25.39 -3.54
CA LEU A 190 -7.48 24.54 -3.93
C LEU A 190 -7.80 23.05 -3.72
N CYS A 191 -8.50 22.67 -2.65
CA CYS A 191 -8.92 21.28 -2.45
C CYS A 191 -9.83 20.79 -3.58
N PHE A 192 -10.86 21.57 -3.93
CA PHE A 192 -11.75 21.23 -5.05
C PHE A 192 -10.99 21.21 -6.38
N TYR A 193 -10.10 22.16 -6.60
CA TYR A 193 -9.23 22.19 -7.79
C TYR A 193 -8.44 20.89 -7.93
N HIS A 194 -7.68 20.50 -6.89
CA HIS A 194 -6.86 19.29 -6.95
C HIS A 194 -7.69 18.01 -6.93
N ALA A 195 -8.81 17.95 -6.21
CA ALA A 195 -9.69 16.78 -6.23
C ALA A 195 -10.28 16.53 -7.62
N LEU A 196 -10.82 17.58 -8.26
CA LEU A 196 -11.60 17.49 -9.48
C LEU A 196 -10.77 17.53 -10.78
N LEU A 197 -9.58 18.13 -10.75
CA LEU A 197 -8.73 18.30 -11.94
C LEU A 197 -7.48 17.41 -11.91
N SER A 198 -7.50 16.31 -11.16
CA SER A 198 -6.44 15.31 -11.22
C SER A 198 -6.98 13.90 -11.01
N VAL A 199 -6.26 12.92 -11.55
CA VAL A 199 -6.63 11.50 -11.54
C VAL A 199 -6.61 10.89 -10.13
N VAL A 200 -7.20 9.71 -9.96
CA VAL A 200 -7.16 8.95 -8.69
C VAL A 200 -5.74 8.41 -8.50
N MET A 201 -5.05 8.78 -7.42
CA MET A 201 -3.63 8.38 -7.22
C MET A 201 -3.28 8.05 -5.77
N HIS A 202 -4.27 7.93 -4.90
CA HIS A 202 -3.95 7.49 -3.55
C HIS A 202 -3.88 5.97 -3.53
N TRP A 203 -2.87 5.42 -2.85
CA TRP A 203 -2.67 3.97 -2.70
C TRP A 203 -3.96 3.22 -2.35
N ASP A 204 -4.57 3.53 -1.20
CA ASP A 204 -5.82 2.91 -0.75
C ASP A 204 -6.99 3.14 -1.72
N ALA A 205 -6.98 4.24 -2.49
CA ALA A 205 -8.03 4.50 -3.47
C ALA A 205 -7.94 3.54 -4.65
N THR A 206 -6.73 3.34 -5.17
CA THR A 206 -6.45 2.44 -6.30
C THR A 206 -6.44 0.96 -5.91
N VAL A 207 -6.35 0.66 -4.61
CA VAL A 207 -6.48 -0.70 -4.08
C VAL A 207 -7.95 -1.07 -3.87
N TYR A 208 -8.72 -0.27 -3.12
CA TYR A 208 -10.09 -0.65 -2.75
C TYR A 208 -11.12 0.47 -2.69
N HIS A 209 -10.80 1.75 -2.46
CA HIS A 209 -11.90 2.73 -2.36
C HIS A 209 -12.59 3.00 -3.70
N ALA A 210 -11.82 3.42 -4.71
CA ALA A 210 -12.34 3.63 -6.06
C ALA A 210 -12.57 2.29 -6.76
N THR A 211 -11.67 1.34 -6.55
CA THR A 211 -11.78 -0.04 -7.04
C THR A 211 -13.07 -0.71 -6.61
N MET A 212 -13.44 -0.67 -5.33
CA MET A 212 -14.67 -1.31 -4.87
C MET A 212 -15.92 -0.59 -5.40
N ALA A 213 -15.87 0.71 -5.68
CA ALA A 213 -16.98 1.40 -6.33
C ALA A 213 -17.22 0.88 -7.76
N VAL A 214 -16.14 0.58 -8.50
CA VAL A 214 -16.20 -0.05 -9.83
C VAL A 214 -16.71 -1.48 -9.72
N ILE A 215 -16.13 -2.30 -8.83
CA ILE A 215 -16.55 -3.69 -8.61
C ILE A 215 -18.05 -3.76 -8.25
N MET A 216 -18.53 -2.87 -7.37
CA MET A 216 -19.94 -2.81 -6.98
C MET A 216 -20.87 -2.52 -8.15
N TYR A 217 -20.44 -1.63 -9.05
CA TYR A 217 -21.20 -1.25 -10.23
C TYR A 217 -21.24 -2.39 -11.26
N ASP A 218 -20.08 -2.96 -11.60
CA ASP A 218 -19.97 -4.00 -12.63
C ASP A 218 -20.66 -5.32 -12.22
N ASN A 219 -20.65 -5.65 -10.92
CA ASN A 219 -21.25 -6.87 -10.41
C ASN A 219 -22.71 -6.70 -9.94
N HIS A 220 -23.27 -5.49 -10.02
CA HIS A 220 -24.57 -5.14 -9.43
C HIS A 220 -24.71 -5.57 -7.95
N GLY A 221 -23.59 -5.62 -7.22
CA GLY A 221 -23.49 -6.29 -5.93
C GLY A 221 -22.08 -6.25 -5.35
N ILE A 222 -21.92 -6.75 -4.13
CA ILE A 222 -20.62 -6.87 -3.44
C ILE A 222 -20.19 -8.34 -3.48
N PRO A 223 -19.29 -8.74 -4.40
CA PRO A 223 -18.80 -10.11 -4.43
C PRO A 223 -18.02 -10.48 -3.17
N VAL A 224 -17.96 -11.78 -2.86
CA VAL A 224 -17.14 -12.30 -1.75
C VAL A 224 -15.72 -12.50 -2.26
N ILE A 225 -14.87 -11.51 -2.00
CA ILE A 225 -13.44 -11.55 -2.30
C ILE A 225 -12.72 -11.63 -0.96
N ALA A 226 -11.95 -12.69 -0.71
CA ALA A 226 -11.32 -12.95 0.59
C ALA A 226 -9.97 -13.67 0.41
N GLY A 227 -8.95 -13.19 1.11
CA GLY A 227 -7.60 -13.75 1.10
C GLY A 227 -6.61 -12.89 1.89
N PRO A 228 -5.35 -13.35 2.04
CA PRO A 228 -4.32 -12.67 2.81
C PRO A 228 -3.61 -11.54 2.05
N SER A 229 -3.83 -11.38 0.74
CA SER A 229 -3.15 -10.34 -0.03
C SER A 229 -3.52 -8.94 0.46
N ILE A 230 -2.51 -8.08 0.64
CA ILE A 230 -2.66 -6.69 1.11
C ILE A 230 -3.60 -5.86 0.22
N GLY A 231 -3.84 -6.33 -1.01
CA GLY A 231 -4.76 -5.73 -1.97
C GLY A 231 -6.23 -5.98 -1.68
N ILE A 232 -6.99 -6.18 -2.77
CA ILE A 232 -8.45 -6.28 -2.72
C ILE A 232 -8.94 -7.49 -1.91
N GLN A 233 -8.14 -8.56 -1.78
CA GLN A 233 -8.48 -9.76 -1.00
C GLN A 233 -8.75 -9.47 0.48
N MET A 234 -7.90 -8.68 1.14
CA MET A 234 -8.16 -8.23 2.50
C MET A 234 -9.20 -7.10 2.51
N SER A 235 -9.05 -6.13 1.61
CA SER A 235 -9.70 -4.82 1.72
C SER A 235 -11.12 -4.74 1.15
N ALA A 236 -11.56 -5.68 0.31
CA ALA A 236 -12.95 -5.78 -0.15
C ALA A 236 -13.94 -6.01 1.01
N ASN A 237 -13.45 -6.48 2.15
CA ASN A 237 -14.24 -6.75 3.34
C ASN A 237 -14.18 -5.61 4.36
N PHE A 238 -13.54 -4.48 4.04
CA PHE A 238 -13.61 -3.27 4.87
C PHE A 238 -14.97 -2.57 4.69
N PRO A 239 -15.46 -1.84 5.71
CA PRO A 239 -16.76 -1.17 5.62
C PRO A 239 -16.86 -0.23 4.40
N PRO A 240 -17.85 -0.40 3.50
CA PRO A 240 -17.76 0.13 2.15
C PRO A 240 -18.51 1.45 1.92
N LEU A 241 -19.00 2.17 2.94
CA LEU A 241 -19.91 3.32 2.75
C LEU A 241 -19.39 4.33 1.72
N PHE A 242 -18.10 4.67 1.76
CA PHE A 242 -17.50 5.59 0.79
C PHE A 242 -17.54 5.05 -0.65
N SER A 243 -17.14 3.78 -0.85
CA SER A 243 -17.20 3.12 -2.15
C SER A 243 -18.63 2.97 -2.65
N ALA A 244 -19.57 2.68 -1.74
CA ALA A 244 -21.00 2.61 -2.03
C ALA A 244 -21.55 3.96 -2.53
N LEU A 245 -21.04 5.10 -2.05
CA LEU A 245 -21.42 6.41 -2.61
C LEU A 245 -20.89 6.61 -4.04
N GLY A 246 -19.69 6.10 -4.35
CA GLY A 246 -19.19 6.06 -5.73
C GLY A 246 -20.08 5.22 -6.63
N ALA A 247 -20.36 3.98 -6.20
CA ALA A 247 -21.25 3.07 -6.90
C ALA A 247 -22.66 3.64 -7.09
N PHE A 248 -23.20 4.37 -6.10
CA PHE A 248 -24.47 5.09 -6.21
C PHE A 248 -24.47 6.02 -7.44
N TYR A 249 -23.46 6.87 -7.60
CA TYR A 249 -23.37 7.73 -8.79
C TYR A 249 -23.26 6.91 -10.07
N TYR A 250 -22.41 5.87 -10.10
CA TYR A 250 -22.22 5.05 -11.30
C TYR A 250 -23.52 4.36 -11.74
N VAL A 251 -24.28 3.82 -10.80
CA VAL A 251 -25.59 3.18 -11.05
C VAL A 251 -26.61 4.19 -11.57
N GLN A 252 -26.64 5.41 -11.03
CA GLN A 252 -27.58 6.45 -11.50
C GLN A 252 -27.28 6.92 -12.93
N MET A 253 -26.00 6.91 -13.30
CA MET A 253 -25.55 7.33 -14.63
C MET A 253 -25.56 6.20 -15.66
N GLY A 254 -25.42 4.94 -15.21
CA GLY A 254 -25.21 3.79 -16.08
C GLY A 254 -23.81 3.76 -16.72
N LEU A 255 -22.82 4.40 -16.08
CA LEU A 255 -21.41 4.39 -16.49
C LEU A 255 -20.47 4.71 -15.32
N ILE A 256 -19.20 4.34 -15.44
CA ILE A 256 -18.15 4.67 -14.48
C ILE A 256 -17.57 6.04 -14.81
N GLU A 257 -17.66 6.99 -13.88
CA GLU A 257 -17.10 8.34 -14.00
C GLU A 257 -16.61 8.84 -12.63
N ASP A 258 -15.30 8.71 -12.38
CA ASP A 258 -14.71 8.93 -11.05
C ASP A 258 -14.71 10.40 -10.59
N PHE A 259 -15.04 11.34 -11.48
CA PHE A 259 -15.20 12.76 -11.14
C PHE A 259 -16.12 12.96 -9.92
N TYR A 260 -17.24 12.25 -9.87
CA TYR A 260 -18.22 12.39 -8.79
C TYR A 260 -17.77 11.75 -7.49
N LEU A 261 -17.03 10.63 -7.56
CA LEU A 261 -16.39 10.02 -6.40
C LEU A 261 -15.34 10.96 -5.80
N ARG A 262 -14.52 11.60 -6.65
CA ARG A 262 -13.49 12.58 -6.23
C ARG A 262 -14.09 13.82 -5.57
N ALA A 263 -15.31 14.21 -5.94
CA ALA A 263 -16.01 15.36 -5.36
C ALA A 263 -16.48 15.13 -3.90
N ILE A 264 -16.62 13.87 -3.46
CA ILE A 264 -17.15 13.54 -2.13
C ILE A 264 -16.20 14.03 -1.02
N SER A 265 -14.91 13.73 -1.13
CA SER A 265 -13.90 14.07 -0.11
C SER A 265 -13.81 15.56 0.23
N PRO A 266 -13.70 16.50 -0.73
CA PRO A 266 -13.62 17.92 -0.40
C PRO A 266 -14.93 18.44 0.21
N VAL A 267 -16.10 17.92 -0.21
CA VAL A 267 -17.38 18.24 0.44
C VAL A 267 -17.38 17.79 1.90
N MET A 268 -16.96 16.55 2.19
CA MET A 268 -16.85 16.05 3.56
C MET A 268 -15.83 16.82 4.40
N GLY A 269 -14.74 17.30 3.78
CA GLY A 269 -13.79 18.21 4.41
C GLY A 269 -14.46 19.53 4.84
N VAL A 270 -15.24 20.18 3.98
CA VAL A 270 -15.99 21.41 4.31
C VAL A 270 -16.95 21.15 5.48
N LEU A 271 -17.71 20.05 5.42
CA LEU A 271 -18.65 19.69 6.48
C LEU A 271 -17.94 19.40 7.81
N THR A 272 -16.75 18.81 7.77
CA THR A 272 -15.92 18.59 8.96
C THR A 272 -15.52 19.92 9.58
N VAL A 273 -15.02 20.89 8.79
CA VAL A 273 -14.64 22.22 9.29
C VAL A 273 -15.83 22.95 9.93
N LEU A 274 -17.00 22.86 9.31
CA LEU A 274 -18.24 23.42 9.88
C LEU A 274 -18.68 22.72 11.17
N ALA A 275 -18.53 21.39 11.25
CA ALA A 275 -18.81 20.64 12.48
C ALA A 275 -17.81 20.99 13.60
N THR A 276 -16.52 21.14 13.29
CA THR A 276 -15.48 21.61 14.23
C THR A 276 -15.78 23.00 14.73
N TYR A 277 -16.14 23.93 13.84
CA TYR A 277 -16.64 25.26 14.21
C TYR A 277 -17.77 25.14 15.23
N LYS A 278 -18.74 24.27 14.95
CA LYS A 278 -19.93 24.14 15.79
C LYS A 278 -19.64 23.52 17.15
N ILE A 279 -18.71 22.56 17.23
CA ILE A 279 -18.22 22.01 18.50
C ILE A 279 -17.59 23.14 19.33
N GLY A 280 -16.67 23.89 18.75
CA GLY A 280 -16.02 25.02 19.43
C GLY A 280 -17.01 26.10 19.85
N GLU A 281 -17.96 26.49 18.99
CA GLU A 281 -19.03 27.42 19.34
C GLU A 281 -19.86 26.92 20.53
N THR A 282 -20.16 25.62 20.54
CA THR A 282 -20.95 24.99 21.60
C THR A 282 -20.22 25.00 22.94
N LEU A 283 -18.90 24.84 22.93
CA LEU A 283 -18.02 24.74 24.11
C LEU A 283 -17.61 26.11 24.68
N ALA A 284 -17.13 27.03 23.86
CA ALA A 284 -16.62 28.34 24.31
C ALA A 284 -16.94 29.52 23.36
N GLY A 285 -17.97 29.38 22.51
CA GLY A 285 -18.51 30.48 21.71
C GLY A 285 -17.86 30.66 20.34
N LYS A 286 -18.45 31.55 19.53
CA LYS A 286 -18.17 31.69 18.09
C LYS A 286 -16.70 31.91 17.74
N ARG A 287 -15.99 32.68 18.58
CA ARG A 287 -14.55 32.93 18.41
C ARG A 287 -13.75 31.65 18.45
N TYR A 288 -13.95 30.85 19.50
CA TYR A 288 -13.23 29.60 19.68
C TYR A 288 -13.53 28.64 18.52
N GLY A 289 -14.82 28.52 18.15
CA GLY A 289 -15.22 27.76 16.96
C GLY A 289 -14.50 28.17 15.69
N LEU A 290 -14.39 29.47 15.39
CA LEU A 290 -13.74 29.92 14.16
C LEU A 290 -12.22 29.68 14.18
N ILE A 291 -11.56 29.89 15.31
CA ILE A 291 -10.13 29.60 15.45
C ILE A 291 -9.88 28.09 15.26
N SER A 292 -10.71 27.23 15.86
CA SER A 292 -10.60 25.78 15.67
C SER A 292 -10.81 25.35 14.22
N ALA A 293 -11.80 25.93 13.54
CA ALA A 293 -12.04 25.68 12.12
C ALA A 293 -10.87 26.15 11.23
N LEU A 294 -10.30 27.32 11.54
CA LEU A 294 -9.13 27.85 10.84
C LEU A 294 -7.91 26.94 11.01
N LEU A 295 -7.57 26.55 12.25
CA LEU A 295 -6.42 25.68 12.51
C LEU A 295 -6.57 24.30 11.85
N LEU A 296 -7.79 23.75 11.84
CA LEU A 296 -8.08 22.51 11.13
C LEU A 296 -7.83 22.66 9.63
N ALA A 297 -8.42 23.68 9.00
CA ALA A 297 -8.27 23.92 7.57
C ALA A 297 -6.80 24.15 7.17
N MET A 298 -6.04 24.86 8.01
CA MET A 298 -4.61 25.13 7.81
C MET A 298 -3.72 23.88 7.94
N THR A 299 -4.22 22.77 8.47
CA THR A 299 -3.36 21.61 8.74
C THR A 299 -3.16 20.76 7.49
N PRO A 300 -1.92 20.55 7.00
CA PRO A 300 -1.69 19.88 5.72
C PRO A 300 -2.27 18.48 5.60
N LEU A 301 -2.16 17.69 6.67
CA LEU A 301 -2.73 16.33 6.71
C LEU A 301 -4.24 16.34 6.46
N PHE A 302 -4.96 17.34 6.97
CA PHE A 302 -6.41 17.43 6.83
C PHE A 302 -6.83 17.79 5.40
N PHE A 303 -6.21 18.79 4.76
CA PHE A 303 -6.55 19.12 3.38
C PHE A 303 -6.15 17.99 2.42
N ARG A 304 -5.02 17.31 2.67
CA ARG A 304 -4.54 16.22 1.83
C ARG A 304 -5.55 15.08 1.72
N TYR A 305 -6.15 14.70 2.85
CA TYR A 305 -7.21 13.70 2.83
C TYR A 305 -8.56 14.24 2.34
N SER A 306 -8.70 15.56 2.22
CA SER A 306 -9.82 16.21 1.54
C SER A 306 -9.69 16.21 0.01
N ILE A 307 -8.51 15.95 -0.58
CA ILE A 307 -8.32 15.90 -2.05
C ILE A 307 -8.28 14.47 -2.61
N TYR A 308 -8.01 13.47 -1.78
CA TYR A 308 -7.97 12.08 -2.21
C TYR A 308 -9.35 11.43 -2.22
N ALA A 309 -9.62 10.61 -3.23
CA ALA A 309 -10.83 9.78 -3.31
C ALA A 309 -10.74 8.55 -2.37
N THR A 310 -10.61 8.82 -1.08
CA THR A 310 -10.48 7.82 -0.02
C THR A 310 -11.53 8.06 1.07
N SER A 311 -11.78 7.05 1.91
CA SER A 311 -12.84 7.15 2.91
C SER A 311 -12.53 8.11 4.07
N TYR A 312 -11.27 8.52 4.25
CA TYR A 312 -10.80 9.24 5.44
C TYR A 312 -11.52 10.57 5.72
N SER A 313 -11.83 11.36 4.69
CA SER A 313 -12.58 12.62 4.89
C SER A 313 -14.03 12.37 5.30
N THR A 314 -14.68 11.41 4.65
CA THR A 314 -16.05 10.97 4.98
C THR A 314 -16.13 10.43 6.41
N LEU A 315 -15.17 9.59 6.79
CA LEU A 315 -15.01 9.06 8.13
C LEU A 315 -14.82 10.18 9.16
N THR A 316 -13.91 11.12 8.87
CA THR A 316 -13.61 12.25 9.77
C THR A 316 -14.83 13.12 9.99
N PHE A 317 -15.61 13.39 8.95
CA PHE A 317 -16.88 14.11 9.06
C PHE A 317 -17.86 13.37 9.98
N PHE A 318 -18.13 12.08 9.73
CA PHE A 318 -19.08 11.32 10.53
C PHE A 318 -18.65 11.16 12.00
N CYS A 319 -17.36 10.93 12.26
CA CYS A 319 -16.81 10.96 13.62
C CYS A 319 -17.01 12.32 14.28
N THR A 320 -16.71 13.42 13.58
CA THR A 320 -16.85 14.79 14.11
C THR A 320 -18.31 15.15 14.35
N ALA A 321 -19.22 14.77 13.46
CA ALA A 321 -20.65 14.95 13.61
C ALA A 321 -21.19 14.16 14.82
N ALA A 322 -20.74 12.91 15.02
CA ALA A 322 -21.09 12.12 16.19
C ALA A 322 -20.63 12.81 17.49
N VAL A 323 -19.38 13.29 17.54
CA VAL A 323 -18.84 14.06 18.67
C VAL A 323 -19.61 15.38 18.88
N MET A 324 -19.97 16.08 17.81
CA MET A 324 -20.81 17.28 17.87
C MET A 324 -22.17 16.98 18.52
N PHE A 325 -22.86 15.94 18.06
CA PHE A 325 -24.15 15.54 18.62
C PHE A 325 -24.04 15.05 20.06
N LEU A 326 -22.94 14.40 20.46
CA LEU A 326 -22.63 14.08 21.85
C LEU A 326 -22.59 15.35 22.72
N PHE A 327 -21.81 16.36 22.33
CA PHE A 327 -21.72 17.61 23.09
C PHE A 327 -23.05 18.38 23.11
N LEU A 328 -23.80 18.36 21.99
CA LEU A 328 -25.15 18.94 21.94
C LEU A 328 -26.13 18.18 22.84
N ALA A 329 -26.05 16.85 22.92
CA ALA A 329 -26.88 16.03 23.80
C ALA A 329 -26.59 16.34 25.28
N ILE A 330 -25.30 16.45 25.65
CA ILE A 330 -24.86 16.81 27.00
C ILE A 330 -25.25 18.25 27.37
N LYS A 331 -25.28 19.17 26.40
CA LYS A 331 -25.65 20.58 26.62
C LYS A 331 -27.16 20.80 26.67
N LYS A 332 -27.92 20.22 25.73
CA LYS A 332 -29.36 20.43 25.57
C LYS A 332 -30.22 19.41 26.35
N GLY A 333 -29.67 18.27 26.78
CA GLY A 333 -30.43 17.19 27.40
C GLY A 333 -31.40 16.48 26.43
N SER A 334 -31.15 16.53 25.12
CA SER A 334 -32.08 16.05 24.09
C SER A 334 -31.84 14.57 23.74
N ASN A 335 -32.88 13.74 23.86
CA ASN A 335 -32.86 12.33 23.43
C ASN A 335 -32.57 12.20 21.92
N ARG A 336 -33.07 13.13 21.10
CA ARG A 336 -32.84 13.14 19.66
C ARG A 336 -31.36 13.33 19.33
N CYS A 337 -30.64 14.14 20.11
CA CYS A 337 -29.19 14.31 19.92
C CYS A 337 -28.40 13.04 20.27
N TRP A 338 -28.85 12.24 21.24
CA TRP A 338 -28.25 10.93 21.53
C TRP A 338 -28.45 9.94 20.37
N ILE A 339 -29.65 9.90 19.80
CA ILE A 339 -29.95 9.10 18.59
C ILE A 339 -29.06 9.54 17.43
N MET A 340 -28.98 10.84 17.17
CA MET A 340 -28.13 11.38 16.09
C MET A 340 -26.65 11.05 16.32
N CYS A 341 -26.16 11.12 17.56
CA CYS A 341 -24.81 10.68 17.90
C CYS A 341 -24.58 9.20 17.51
N GLY A 342 -25.53 8.33 17.85
CA GLY A 342 -25.50 6.91 17.49
C GLY A 342 -25.54 6.67 15.98
N VAL A 343 -26.45 7.32 15.26
CA VAL A 343 -26.59 7.21 13.80
C VAL A 343 -25.31 7.64 13.08
N PHE A 344 -24.77 8.81 13.43
CA PHE A 344 -23.53 9.31 12.82
C PHE A 344 -22.32 8.43 13.17
N TYR A 345 -22.26 7.88 14.38
CA TYR A 345 -21.22 6.91 14.72
C TYR A 345 -21.40 5.59 13.95
N GLY A 346 -22.64 5.15 13.73
CA GLY A 346 -22.95 4.02 12.86
C GLY A 346 -22.49 4.23 11.42
N PHE A 347 -22.69 5.42 10.84
CA PHE A 347 -22.13 5.76 9.51
C PHE A 347 -20.60 5.74 9.52
N ALA A 348 -19.95 6.23 10.58
CA ALA A 348 -18.51 6.14 10.71
C ALA A 348 -18.03 4.68 10.73
N LEU A 349 -18.68 3.80 11.51
CA LEU A 349 -18.40 2.36 11.55
C LEU A 349 -18.63 1.69 10.19
N LEU A 350 -19.62 2.14 9.43
CA LEU A 350 -19.88 1.65 8.07
C LEU A 350 -18.89 2.21 7.02
N THR A 351 -18.07 3.20 7.39
CA THR A 351 -17.07 3.82 6.50
C THR A 351 -15.66 3.24 6.67
N SER A 352 -15.29 2.84 7.88
CA SER A 352 -13.98 2.23 8.15
C SER A 352 -13.92 1.59 9.54
N TYR A 353 -13.11 0.54 9.69
CA TYR A 353 -12.77 -0.02 11.01
C TYR A 353 -12.05 0.96 11.93
N LEU A 354 -11.39 1.99 11.39
CA LEU A 354 -10.76 3.05 12.20
C LEU A 354 -11.75 3.80 13.10
N ALA A 355 -13.05 3.82 12.75
CA ALA A 355 -14.08 4.38 13.62
C ALA A 355 -14.15 3.69 14.99
N MET A 356 -13.76 2.41 15.08
CA MET A 356 -13.77 1.66 16.34
C MET A 356 -12.83 2.27 17.39
N TYR A 357 -11.78 3.00 17.00
CA TYR A 357 -10.91 3.72 17.93
C TYR A 357 -11.61 4.87 18.67
N LEU A 358 -12.79 5.29 18.20
CA LEU A 358 -13.64 6.27 18.90
C LEU A 358 -14.54 5.63 19.95
N ALA A 359 -14.67 4.29 19.99
CA ALA A 359 -15.51 3.59 20.96
C ALA A 359 -15.09 3.86 22.42
N PRO A 360 -13.79 3.83 22.80
CA PRO A 360 -13.38 4.13 24.16
C PRO A 360 -13.70 5.58 24.57
N PHE A 361 -13.64 6.53 23.63
CA PHE A 361 -14.03 7.91 23.87
C PHE A 361 -15.53 8.02 24.23
N PHE A 362 -16.41 7.37 23.47
CA PHE A 362 -17.84 7.34 23.78
C PHE A 362 -18.14 6.59 25.08
N LEU A 363 -17.40 5.53 25.38
CA LEU A 363 -17.53 4.80 26.64
C LEU A 363 -17.18 5.71 27.83
N ILE A 364 -16.07 6.44 27.77
CA ILE A 364 -15.68 7.42 28.79
C ILE A 364 -16.76 8.52 28.94
N ALA A 365 -17.31 9.00 27.82
CA ALA A 365 -18.39 10.00 27.85
C ALA A 365 -19.65 9.46 28.55
N LEU A 366 -20.05 8.22 28.25
CA LEU A 366 -21.20 7.56 28.86
C LEU A 366 -20.98 7.31 30.35
N ILE A 367 -19.78 6.85 30.75
CA ILE A 367 -19.40 6.69 32.16
C ILE A 367 -19.47 8.04 32.88
N ALA A 368 -18.95 9.12 32.29
CA ALA A 368 -19.03 10.46 32.88
C ALA A 368 -20.49 10.92 33.08
N VAL A 369 -21.38 10.63 32.13
CA VAL A 369 -22.81 10.90 32.26
C VAL A 369 -23.45 10.02 33.35
N PHE A 370 -23.07 8.75 33.45
CA PHE A 370 -23.55 7.81 34.48
C PHE A 370 -23.16 8.28 35.89
N ILE A 371 -21.89 8.67 36.07
CA ILE A 371 -21.35 9.20 37.33
C ILE A 371 -22.02 10.52 37.71
N LYS A 372 -22.47 11.33 36.75
CA LYS A 372 -23.22 12.56 37.06
C LYS A 372 -24.65 12.26 37.51
N ASN A 373 -25.26 11.22 36.97
CA ASN A 373 -26.67 10.86 37.19
C ASN A 373 -26.87 9.75 38.24
N LYS A 374 -25.97 9.62 39.24
CA LYS A 374 -25.87 8.49 40.19
C LYS A 374 -27.18 8.01 40.84
N ARG A 375 -28.23 8.83 40.86
CA ARG A 375 -29.54 8.52 41.48
C ARG A 375 -30.57 7.87 40.53
N CYS A 376 -30.28 7.69 39.24
CA CYS A 376 -31.27 7.14 38.30
C CYS A 376 -30.66 6.25 37.20
N VAL A 377 -30.40 4.98 37.52
CA VAL A 377 -29.88 3.96 36.58
C VAL A 377 -30.73 3.86 35.29
N LYS A 378 -32.06 3.99 35.41
CA LYS A 378 -32.98 3.97 34.26
C LYS A 378 -32.68 5.07 33.23
N VAL A 379 -32.32 6.27 33.67
CA VAL A 379 -31.99 7.39 32.76
C VAL A 379 -30.67 7.10 32.04
N SER A 380 -29.67 6.60 32.75
CA SER A 380 -28.38 6.30 32.14
C SER A 380 -28.46 5.10 31.18
N ALA A 381 -29.22 4.06 31.51
CA ALA A 381 -29.50 2.93 30.62
C ALA A 381 -30.24 3.39 29.36
N LYS A 382 -31.22 4.29 29.50
CA LYS A 382 -31.89 4.92 28.35
C LYS A 382 -30.91 5.69 27.46
N ILE A 383 -30.02 6.51 28.03
CA ILE A 383 -29.02 7.25 27.24
C ILE A 383 -28.08 6.30 26.50
N PHE A 384 -27.62 5.24 27.17
CA PHE A 384 -26.81 4.19 26.57
C PHE A 384 -27.52 3.58 25.36
N LEU A 385 -28.77 3.13 25.52
CA LEU A 385 -29.56 2.55 24.43
C LEU A 385 -29.80 3.53 23.28
N LEU A 386 -30.06 4.80 23.58
CA LEU A 386 -30.29 5.82 22.55
C LEU A 386 -29.06 6.13 21.70
N LEU A 387 -27.84 5.86 22.17
CA LEU A 387 -26.61 5.98 21.37
C LEU A 387 -26.23 4.66 20.71
N VAL A 388 -26.17 3.59 21.50
CA VAL A 388 -25.59 2.31 21.08
C VAL A 388 -26.48 1.57 20.09
N LEU A 389 -27.81 1.55 20.30
CA LEU A 389 -28.72 0.83 19.40
C LEU A 389 -28.69 1.40 17.98
N PRO A 390 -28.81 2.73 17.74
CA PRO A 390 -28.67 3.27 16.39
C PRO A 390 -27.29 3.04 15.76
N ALA A 391 -26.22 3.09 16.55
CA ALA A 391 -24.87 2.81 16.05
C ALA A 391 -24.74 1.37 15.55
N LEU A 392 -25.30 0.40 16.31
CA LEU A 392 -25.31 -1.01 15.93
C LEU A 392 -26.25 -1.29 14.75
N LEU A 393 -27.43 -0.66 14.69
CA LEU A 393 -28.37 -0.87 13.58
C LEU A 393 -27.82 -0.37 12.25
N VAL A 394 -27.07 0.75 12.25
CA VAL A 394 -26.48 1.32 11.04
C VAL A 394 -25.15 0.65 10.72
N GLY A 395 -24.20 0.66 11.67
CA GLY A 395 -22.85 0.13 11.44
C GLY A 395 -22.84 -1.40 11.35
N GLY A 396 -23.65 -2.07 12.18
CA GLY A 396 -23.66 -3.53 12.32
C GLY A 396 -24.06 -4.30 11.06
N VAL A 397 -24.71 -3.65 10.08
CA VAL A 397 -25.05 -4.27 8.79
C VAL A 397 -23.83 -4.96 8.15
N TRP A 398 -22.69 -4.27 8.15
CA TRP A 398 -21.48 -4.82 7.54
C TRP A 398 -20.80 -5.90 8.40
N TYR A 399 -20.72 -5.68 9.70
CA TYR A 399 -20.11 -6.64 10.63
C TYR A 399 -20.90 -7.96 10.67
N ILE A 400 -22.23 -7.89 10.59
CA ILE A 400 -23.10 -9.07 10.49
C ILE A 400 -22.84 -9.78 9.16
N ARG A 401 -22.77 -9.06 8.03
CA ARG A 401 -22.42 -9.65 6.73
C ARG A 401 -21.08 -10.40 6.79
N ASN A 402 -20.06 -9.78 7.35
CA ASN A 402 -18.73 -10.41 7.46
C ASN A 402 -18.74 -11.60 8.41
N PHE A 403 -19.48 -11.53 9.53
CA PHE A 403 -19.65 -12.69 10.40
C PHE A 403 -20.33 -13.87 9.69
N VAL A 404 -21.41 -13.61 8.96
CA VAL A 404 -22.17 -14.64 8.24
C VAL A 404 -21.37 -15.25 7.09
N LEU A 405 -20.67 -14.44 6.30
CA LEU A 405 -20.00 -14.90 5.08
C LEU A 405 -18.55 -15.36 5.31
N LEU A 406 -17.86 -14.81 6.30
CA LEU A 406 -16.43 -15.03 6.52
C LEU A 406 -16.11 -15.63 7.90
N GLY A 407 -17.11 -15.80 8.77
CA GLY A 407 -16.92 -16.23 10.16
C GLY A 407 -16.26 -15.18 11.07
N ASN A 408 -15.89 -14.01 10.54
CA ASN A 408 -15.15 -12.96 11.27
C ASN A 408 -15.77 -11.57 11.00
N PRO A 409 -16.38 -10.90 12.00
CA PRO A 409 -17.05 -9.60 11.81
C PRO A 409 -16.10 -8.45 11.45
N VAL A 410 -14.80 -8.58 11.75
CA VAL A 410 -13.75 -7.58 11.51
C VAL A 410 -12.69 -8.08 10.52
N TYR A 411 -13.07 -9.03 9.66
CA TYR A 411 -12.16 -9.67 8.69
C TYR A 411 -11.28 -8.65 7.95
N PRO A 412 -9.98 -8.95 7.76
CA PRO A 412 -9.22 -10.10 8.24
C PRO A 412 -8.59 -9.88 9.62
N ASN A 413 -8.94 -8.79 10.31
CA ASN A 413 -8.35 -8.47 11.62
C ASN A 413 -8.74 -9.52 12.66
N ALA A 414 -7.89 -9.68 13.68
CA ALA A 414 -8.09 -10.65 14.77
C ALA A 414 -8.29 -12.10 14.29
N TYR A 415 -7.73 -12.48 13.12
CA TYR A 415 -7.86 -13.82 12.55
C TYR A 415 -7.33 -14.94 13.46
N THR A 416 -6.36 -14.64 14.33
CA THR A 416 -5.81 -15.59 15.30
C THR A 416 -6.82 -15.99 16.38
N VAL A 417 -7.83 -15.16 16.63
CA VAL A 417 -8.87 -15.39 17.67
C VAL A 417 -10.22 -15.72 17.04
N LEU A 418 -10.61 -15.00 16.00
CA LEU A 418 -11.93 -15.11 15.36
C LEU A 418 -11.92 -16.03 14.11
N GLY A 419 -10.75 -16.48 13.66
CA GLY A 419 -10.60 -17.21 12.41
C GLY A 419 -10.88 -16.35 11.17
N GLY A 420 -11.23 -17.01 10.07
CA GLY A 420 -11.58 -16.38 8.80
C GLY A 420 -11.49 -17.36 7.65
N VAL A 421 -12.10 -17.00 6.52
CA VAL A 421 -12.03 -17.78 5.27
C VAL A 421 -10.79 -17.36 4.45
N ASN A 422 -10.18 -18.33 3.78
CA ASN A 422 -9.04 -18.12 2.87
C ASN A 422 -7.82 -17.44 3.52
N ILE A 423 -7.52 -17.73 4.78
CA ILE A 423 -6.35 -17.18 5.48
C ILE A 423 -5.30 -18.27 5.62
N ASP A 424 -4.15 -18.09 4.96
CA ASP A 424 -2.94 -18.84 5.26
C ASP A 424 -2.14 -18.11 6.37
N PRO A 425 -1.81 -18.76 7.50
CA PRO A 425 -1.14 -18.09 8.61
C PRO A 425 0.23 -17.50 8.26
N LEU A 426 1.03 -18.17 7.43
CA LEU A 426 2.37 -17.71 7.06
C LEU A 426 2.27 -16.47 6.17
N ILE A 427 1.40 -16.52 5.16
CA ILE A 427 1.22 -15.40 4.22
C ILE A 427 0.61 -14.19 4.94
N MET A 428 -0.40 -14.42 5.79
CA MET A 428 -1.04 -13.35 6.56
C MET A 428 -0.07 -12.72 7.57
N GLU A 429 0.75 -13.50 8.27
CA GLU A 429 1.76 -12.98 9.19
C GLU A 429 2.80 -12.13 8.45
N THR A 430 3.28 -12.62 7.30
CA THR A 430 4.21 -11.87 6.43
C THR A 430 3.59 -10.54 5.98
N THR A 431 2.33 -10.57 5.55
CA THR A 431 1.57 -9.39 5.13
C THR A 431 1.44 -8.37 6.26
N VAL A 432 1.00 -8.82 7.44
CA VAL A 432 0.81 -7.95 8.62
C VAL A 432 2.13 -7.35 9.08
N ASN A 433 3.23 -8.10 9.03
CA ASN A 433 4.56 -7.59 9.38
C ASN A 433 5.03 -6.54 8.38
N GLY A 434 4.82 -6.75 7.08
CA GLY A 434 5.07 -5.76 6.05
C GLY A 434 4.28 -4.46 6.29
N ILE A 435 2.98 -4.56 6.57
CA ILE A 435 2.12 -3.39 6.86
C ILE A 435 2.64 -2.61 8.09
N LYS A 436 2.98 -3.32 9.18
CA LYS A 436 3.51 -2.69 10.39
C LYS A 436 4.82 -1.96 10.10
N TRP A 437 5.72 -2.60 9.36
CA TRP A 437 6.99 -2.01 8.98
C TRP A 437 6.79 -0.74 8.14
N SER A 438 5.95 -0.79 7.10
CA SER A 438 5.63 0.38 6.27
C SER A 438 4.99 1.50 7.08
N ALA A 439 4.06 1.18 7.99
CA ALA A 439 3.41 2.17 8.83
C ALA A 439 4.38 2.89 9.76
N THR A 440 5.25 2.13 10.46
CA THR A 440 6.28 2.69 11.32
C THR A 440 7.23 3.59 10.52
N ARG A 441 7.71 3.12 9.35
CA ARG A 441 8.61 3.92 8.49
C ARG A 441 7.92 5.18 7.94
N SER A 442 6.64 5.09 7.61
CA SER A 442 5.85 6.22 7.10
C SER A 442 5.66 7.32 8.15
N LEU A 443 5.33 6.96 9.39
CA LEU A 443 5.02 7.94 10.44
C LEU A 443 6.26 8.39 11.23
N PHE A 444 7.17 7.47 11.55
CA PHE A 444 8.30 7.70 12.45
C PHE A 444 9.68 7.58 11.77
N GLY A 445 9.74 7.25 10.47
CA GLY A 445 11.01 7.06 9.76
C GLY A 445 11.73 5.74 10.07
N GLY A 446 11.26 5.00 11.07
CA GLY A 446 11.83 3.76 11.58
C GLY A 446 11.37 3.51 13.03
N GLU A 447 11.87 2.45 13.66
CA GLU A 447 11.63 2.24 15.10
C GLU A 447 12.51 3.18 15.91
N VAL A 448 11.87 3.99 16.76
CA VAL A 448 12.51 5.01 17.60
C VAL A 448 11.91 5.01 19.01
N VAL A 449 12.61 5.62 19.97
CA VAL A 449 12.17 5.67 21.37
C VAL A 449 10.95 6.59 21.56
N LEU A 450 10.16 6.35 22.61
CA LEU A 450 8.91 7.08 22.85
C LEU A 450 9.03 8.63 22.86
N PRO A 451 10.06 9.24 23.49
CA PRO A 451 10.24 10.70 23.43
C PRO A 451 10.44 11.23 22.01
N GLU A 452 11.13 10.47 21.17
CA GLU A 452 11.36 10.79 19.76
C GLU A 452 10.07 10.65 18.95
N LYS A 453 9.27 9.59 19.18
CA LYS A 453 7.93 9.46 18.59
C LYS A 453 7.05 10.69 18.90
N ILE A 454 7.07 11.16 20.15
CA ILE A 454 6.32 12.37 20.55
C ILE A 454 6.88 13.62 19.86
N GLY A 455 8.22 13.76 19.82
CA GLY A 455 8.89 14.85 19.12
C GLY A 455 8.47 14.93 17.65
N ILE A 456 8.54 13.80 16.93
CA ILE A 456 8.11 13.67 15.54
C ILE A 456 6.64 14.08 15.40
N LEU A 457 5.72 13.57 16.22
CA LEU A 457 4.30 13.94 16.12
C LEU A 457 4.07 15.46 16.23
N LEU A 458 4.87 16.17 17.04
CA LEU A 458 4.74 17.63 17.25
C LEU A 458 5.41 18.46 16.15
N THR A 459 6.39 17.92 15.44
CA THR A 459 7.18 18.65 14.43
C THR A 459 6.94 18.17 13.01
N PHE A 460 6.19 17.08 12.80
CA PHE A 460 5.97 16.52 11.47
C PHE A 460 5.34 17.56 10.53
N ARG A 461 5.93 17.76 9.35
CA ARG A 461 5.50 18.75 8.34
C ARG A 461 3.99 18.80 8.09
N ILE A 462 3.29 17.67 8.17
CA ILE A 462 1.86 17.58 7.87
C ILE A 462 0.92 17.90 9.03
N HIS A 463 1.44 18.04 10.24
CA HIS A 463 0.66 18.09 11.48
C HIS A 463 0.39 19.51 12.00
N PHE A 464 1.25 20.46 11.66
CA PHE A 464 1.13 21.85 12.08
C PHE A 464 0.01 22.57 11.30
N PRO A 465 -0.81 23.44 11.91
CA PRO A 465 -0.75 23.89 13.31
C PRO A 465 -1.59 23.06 14.29
N ALA A 466 -2.44 22.14 13.84
CA ALA A 466 -3.37 21.43 14.71
C ALA A 466 -2.66 20.56 15.76
N ILE A 467 -1.56 19.91 15.42
CA ILE A 467 -0.66 19.24 16.37
C ILE A 467 0.65 20.04 16.43
N SER A 468 0.93 20.62 17.59
CA SER A 468 2.12 21.44 17.85
C SER A 468 2.32 21.65 19.36
N LEU A 469 3.30 22.46 19.75
CA LEU A 469 3.45 22.88 21.16
C LEU A 469 2.20 23.57 21.72
N LEU A 470 1.36 24.19 20.87
CA LEU A 470 0.07 24.74 21.29
C LEU A 470 -0.91 23.67 21.75
N THR A 471 -0.83 22.46 21.19
CA THR A 471 -1.66 21.33 21.61
C THR A 471 -1.35 20.93 23.04
N ILE A 472 -0.06 20.88 23.42
CA ILE A 472 0.38 20.57 24.78
C ILE A 472 -0.18 21.61 25.75
N LEU A 473 -0.04 22.90 25.44
CA LEU A 473 -0.62 23.96 26.26
C LEU A 473 -2.15 23.86 26.31
N GLY A 474 -2.80 23.52 25.20
CA GLY A 474 -4.24 23.27 25.13
C GLY A 474 -4.68 22.16 26.08
N ILE A 475 -3.98 21.03 26.10
CA ILE A 475 -4.22 19.91 27.03
C ILE A 475 -4.05 20.37 28.47
N ALA A 476 -3.00 21.12 28.79
CA ALA A 476 -2.77 21.64 30.13
C ALA A 476 -3.88 22.61 30.58
N LEU A 477 -4.39 23.45 29.67
CA LEU A 477 -5.45 24.42 29.96
C LEU A 477 -6.84 23.80 30.08
N VAL A 478 -7.07 22.61 29.50
CA VAL A 478 -8.35 21.90 29.53
C VAL A 478 -8.81 21.59 30.96
N SER A 479 -7.89 21.20 31.85
CA SER A 479 -8.19 20.90 33.26
C SER A 479 -8.64 22.13 34.05
N ALA A 480 -8.18 23.31 33.65
CA ALA A 480 -8.54 24.60 34.23
C ALA A 480 -9.86 25.17 33.66
N GLN A 481 -10.46 24.53 32.64
CA GLN A 481 -11.76 24.92 32.09
C GLN A 481 -12.92 24.17 32.77
N ASN A 482 -14.15 24.46 32.34
CA ASN A 482 -15.36 23.78 32.83
C ASN A 482 -15.22 22.24 32.75
N ARG A 483 -15.85 21.51 33.69
CA ARG A 483 -15.87 20.02 33.79
C ARG A 483 -16.29 19.26 32.53
N LYS A 484 -16.62 19.91 31.42
CA LYS A 484 -16.93 19.27 30.12
C LYS A 484 -15.74 19.28 29.16
N PHE A 485 -14.72 20.12 29.40
CA PHE A 485 -13.55 20.27 28.52
C PHE A 485 -12.59 19.09 28.60
N TRP A 486 -12.48 18.39 29.74
CA TRP A 486 -11.59 17.23 29.85
C TRP A 486 -11.94 16.11 28.86
N LEU A 487 -13.23 15.95 28.54
CA LEU A 487 -13.68 14.98 27.55
C LEU A 487 -13.13 15.32 26.16
N LEU A 488 -12.97 16.60 25.81
CA LEU A 488 -12.39 16.99 24.52
C LEU A 488 -10.97 16.44 24.35
N ALA A 489 -10.16 16.42 25.42
CA ALA A 489 -8.80 15.94 25.35
C ALA A 489 -8.72 14.42 25.14
N THR A 490 -9.68 13.64 25.66
CA THR A 490 -9.62 12.17 25.55
C THR A 490 -9.78 11.69 24.11
N TRP A 491 -10.51 12.40 23.25
CA TRP A 491 -10.71 12.01 21.84
C TRP A 491 -9.38 11.84 21.08
N PRO A 492 -8.56 12.89 20.88
CA PRO A 492 -7.29 12.72 20.20
C PRO A 492 -6.26 11.91 20.99
N LEU A 493 -6.28 11.97 22.33
CA LEU A 493 -5.30 11.25 23.17
C LEU A 493 -5.47 9.74 23.11
N ILE A 494 -6.71 9.22 23.00
CA ILE A 494 -6.94 7.78 22.85
C ILE A 494 -6.29 7.26 21.57
N LEU A 495 -6.47 7.96 20.45
CA LEU A 495 -5.87 7.55 19.18
C LEU A 495 -4.35 7.57 19.24
N VAL A 496 -3.77 8.64 19.82
CA VAL A 496 -2.32 8.72 20.04
C VAL A 496 -1.82 7.59 20.92
N ALA A 497 -2.55 7.24 21.99
CA ALA A 497 -2.19 6.14 22.87
C ALA A 497 -2.17 4.80 22.11
N PHE A 498 -3.15 4.52 21.25
CA PHE A 498 -3.14 3.32 20.41
C PHE A 498 -1.93 3.28 19.46
N ILE A 499 -1.67 4.37 18.74
CA ILE A 499 -0.53 4.48 17.81
C ILE A 499 0.81 4.30 18.55
N LEU A 500 0.99 4.99 19.69
CA LEU A 500 2.24 4.93 20.45
C LEU A 500 2.44 3.60 21.19
N SER A 501 1.36 2.88 21.51
CA SER A 501 1.43 1.57 22.19
C SER A 501 1.93 0.43 21.29
N GLY A 502 1.91 0.60 19.97
CA GLY A 502 2.22 -0.47 19.03
C GLY A 502 1.16 -1.57 18.92
N LEU A 503 0.04 -1.47 19.66
CA LEU A 503 -1.11 -2.37 19.54
C LEU A 503 -1.72 -2.37 18.13
N THR A 504 -1.50 -1.29 17.39
CA THR A 504 -2.01 -1.06 16.04
C THR A 504 -0.91 -0.40 15.21
N TRP A 505 -0.88 -0.64 13.90
CA TRP A 505 0.01 0.12 13.02
C TRP A 505 -0.54 1.53 12.76
N GLY A 506 0.32 2.54 12.87
CA GLY A 506 -0.06 3.94 12.75
C GLY A 506 0.49 4.58 11.49
N PHE A 507 -0.30 4.63 10.42
CA PHE A 507 0.01 5.50 9.28
C PHE A 507 -0.38 6.95 9.58
N PRO A 508 0.26 7.95 8.94
CA PRO A 508 -0.13 9.36 9.11
C PRO A 508 -1.63 9.62 8.92
N ARG A 509 -2.23 8.93 7.94
CA ARG A 509 -3.66 9.02 7.60
C ARG A 509 -4.62 8.57 8.68
N HIS A 510 -4.18 7.71 9.60
CA HIS A 510 -5.01 7.30 10.73
C HIS A 510 -5.26 8.47 11.68
N ILE A 511 -4.36 9.46 11.75
CA ILE A 511 -4.46 10.62 12.66
C ILE A 511 -5.54 11.62 12.18
N VAL A 512 -5.88 11.62 10.88
CA VAL A 512 -6.87 12.54 10.27
C VAL A 512 -8.19 12.54 11.02
N ILE A 513 -8.65 11.38 11.49
CA ILE A 513 -9.95 11.23 12.18
C ILE A 513 -10.03 11.98 13.51
N ALA A 514 -8.88 12.32 14.10
CA ALA A 514 -8.78 13.07 15.35
C ALA A 514 -8.29 14.51 15.17
N MET A 515 -7.94 14.92 13.93
CA MET A 515 -7.51 16.29 13.61
C MET A 515 -8.46 17.38 14.12
N PRO A 516 -9.80 17.23 14.02
CA PRO A 516 -10.74 18.18 14.60
C PRO A 516 -10.56 18.37 16.12
N GLY A 517 -10.29 17.29 16.85
CA GLY A 517 -10.01 17.32 18.28
C GLY A 517 -8.71 18.05 18.59
N PHE A 518 -7.64 17.76 17.84
CA PHE A 518 -6.37 18.47 17.95
C PHE A 518 -6.49 19.97 17.66
N ALA A 519 -7.22 20.35 16.60
CA ALA A 519 -7.47 21.75 16.25
C ALA A 519 -8.27 22.48 17.35
N LEU A 520 -9.24 21.82 17.98
CA LEU A 520 -9.95 22.36 19.14
C LEU A 520 -9.00 22.58 20.33
N LEU A 521 -8.12 21.63 20.64
CA LEU A 521 -7.13 21.79 21.72
C LEU A 521 -6.16 22.94 21.44
N SER A 522 -5.58 23.00 20.25
CA SER A 522 -4.61 24.02 19.85
C SER A 522 -5.21 25.42 19.72
N ALA A 523 -6.52 25.52 19.47
CA ALA A 523 -7.24 26.80 19.45
C ALA A 523 -7.46 27.40 20.84
N LEU A 524 -7.44 26.58 21.91
CA LEU A 524 -7.81 27.01 23.25
C LEU A 524 -6.84 28.07 23.83
N PRO A 525 -5.50 27.91 23.75
CA PRO A 525 -4.56 28.94 24.16
C PRO A 525 -4.77 30.27 23.44
N ILE A 526 -4.98 30.24 22.12
CA ILE A 526 -5.20 31.44 21.30
C ILE A 526 -6.49 32.14 21.71
N ALA A 527 -7.59 31.38 21.87
CA ALA A 527 -8.85 31.95 22.33
C ALA A 527 -8.71 32.60 23.71
N LYS A 528 -7.96 31.99 24.63
CA LYS A 528 -7.69 32.54 25.97
C LYS A 528 -6.81 33.78 25.94
N ALA A 529 -5.76 33.79 25.13
CA ALA A 529 -4.92 34.97 24.93
C ALA A 529 -5.78 36.18 24.51
N LEU A 530 -6.66 35.96 23.53
CA LEU A 530 -7.48 37.04 23.02
C LEU A 530 -8.59 37.47 24.01
N GLU A 531 -9.13 36.56 24.82
CA GLU A 531 -10.04 36.86 25.93
C GLU A 531 -9.35 37.79 26.96
N HIS A 532 -8.09 37.54 27.30
CA HIS A 532 -7.33 38.39 28.23
C HIS A 532 -7.03 39.78 27.65
N CYS A 533 -6.72 39.88 26.35
CA CYS A 533 -6.62 41.18 25.68
C CYS A 533 -7.92 42.00 25.79
N GLU A 534 -9.09 41.36 25.64
CA GLU A 534 -10.38 42.04 25.79
C GLU A 534 -10.66 42.47 27.23
N LYS A 535 -10.30 41.65 28.23
CA LYS A 535 -10.39 42.04 29.64
C LYS A 535 -9.52 43.25 29.95
N TYR A 536 -8.30 43.27 29.44
CA TYR A 536 -7.40 44.42 29.56
C TYR A 536 -8.02 45.70 28.96
N ASP A 537 -8.59 45.62 27.76
CA ASP A 537 -9.24 46.76 27.11
C ASP A 537 -10.42 47.31 27.90
N ARG A 538 -11.27 46.42 28.45
CA ARG A 538 -12.43 46.83 29.26
C ARG A 538 -12.00 47.54 30.54
N ASN A 539 -10.95 47.05 31.20
CA ASN A 539 -10.42 47.66 32.41
C ASN A 539 -9.84 49.06 32.11
N GLY A 540 -9.12 49.21 30.99
CA GLY A 540 -8.60 50.51 30.56
C GLY A 540 -9.70 51.51 30.15
N GLU A 541 -10.82 51.04 29.61
CA GLU A 541 -11.96 51.91 29.26
C GLU A 541 -12.81 52.35 30.47
N MET A 542 -12.88 51.52 31.52
CA MET A 542 -13.48 51.92 32.79
C MET A 542 -12.64 53.00 33.48
N GLN A 543 -11.32 52.83 33.57
CA GLN A 543 -10.42 53.85 34.15
C GLN A 543 -10.45 55.21 33.43
N ILE A 544 -10.72 55.24 32.11
CA ILE A 544 -10.86 56.48 31.34
C ILE A 544 -12.22 57.17 31.55
N LYS A 545 -13.28 56.41 31.85
CA LYS A 545 -14.62 56.98 32.12
C LYS A 545 -14.72 57.64 33.50
N ASP A 546 -13.92 57.21 34.46
CA ASP A 546 -13.91 57.75 35.83
C ASP A 546 -13.02 59.01 35.99
N SER A 547 -12.39 59.48 34.91
CA SER A 547 -11.60 60.73 34.89
C SER A 547 -12.35 61.85 34.14
N PRO A 548 -12.89 62.88 34.81
CA PRO A 548 -13.53 64.01 34.13
C PRO A 548 -12.49 64.89 33.41
N GLY A 549 -12.70 65.18 32.13
CA GLY A 549 -12.20 66.44 31.54
C GLY A 549 -10.97 66.44 30.61
N LYS A 550 -10.60 65.35 29.92
CA LYS A 550 -9.57 65.43 28.85
C LYS A 550 -10.14 65.25 27.42
N PRO A 551 -9.78 66.14 26.47
CA PRO A 551 -10.32 66.09 25.10
C PRO A 551 -9.81 64.86 24.35
N ARG A 552 -10.71 64.22 23.57
CA ARG A 552 -10.39 63.07 22.71
C ARG A 552 -9.48 63.52 21.55
N SER A 553 -8.19 63.19 21.61
CA SER A 553 -7.30 63.31 20.45
C SER A 553 -7.76 62.38 19.31
N ARG A 554 -7.74 62.87 18.07
CA ARG A 554 -8.24 62.17 16.87
C ARG A 554 -7.29 61.09 16.31
N LEU A 555 -6.07 60.95 16.83
CA LEU A 555 -5.16 59.83 16.53
C LEU A 555 -4.95 58.98 17.80
N ARG A 556 -5.50 57.77 17.83
CA ARG A 556 -5.21 56.77 18.87
C ARG A 556 -4.01 55.93 18.41
N LEU A 557 -2.88 56.05 19.12
CA LEU A 557 -1.79 55.07 19.06
C LEU A 557 -2.33 53.67 19.45
N PRO A 558 -1.86 52.57 18.83
CA PRO A 558 -2.34 51.23 19.13
C PRO A 558 -2.06 50.85 20.60
N ARG A 559 -3.04 50.27 21.28
CA ARG A 559 -2.86 49.79 22.66
C ARG A 559 -1.91 48.59 22.69
N LYS A 560 -1.30 48.29 23.84
CA LYS A 560 -0.49 47.07 24.03
C LYS A 560 -1.26 45.78 23.68
N SER A 561 -2.55 45.74 24.02
CA SER A 561 -3.48 44.67 23.64
C SER A 561 -3.70 44.57 22.13
N ASP A 562 -3.75 45.69 21.41
CA ASP A 562 -3.90 45.72 19.95
C ASP A 562 -2.64 45.18 19.26
N LEU A 563 -1.46 45.57 19.73
CA LEU A 563 -0.18 45.03 19.26
C LEU A 563 -0.13 43.51 19.42
N LEU A 564 -0.50 42.97 20.59
CA LEU A 564 -0.53 41.51 20.82
C LEU A 564 -1.50 40.79 19.88
N ARG A 565 -2.69 41.34 19.64
CA ARG A 565 -3.66 40.77 18.68
C ARG A 565 -3.12 40.76 17.26
N ILE A 566 -2.49 41.87 16.83
CA ILE A 566 -1.86 41.98 15.51
C ILE A 566 -0.73 40.97 15.39
N SER A 567 0.14 40.84 16.39
CA SER A 567 1.25 39.88 16.37
C SER A 567 0.75 38.43 16.30
N ILE A 568 -0.29 38.07 17.06
CA ILE A 568 -0.92 36.73 16.95
C ILE A 568 -1.48 36.50 15.53
N ALA A 569 -2.16 37.50 14.96
CA ALA A 569 -2.69 37.42 13.60
C ALA A 569 -1.57 37.27 12.55
N VAL A 570 -0.48 38.02 12.67
CA VAL A 570 0.70 37.91 11.81
C VAL A 570 1.30 36.51 11.89
N MET A 571 1.45 35.94 13.08
CA MET A 571 1.95 34.56 13.22
C MET A 571 1.02 33.53 12.56
N LEU A 572 -0.30 33.72 12.65
CA LEU A 572 -1.27 32.87 11.94
C LEU A 572 -1.20 33.05 10.42
N ILE A 573 -0.92 34.27 9.93
CA ILE A 573 -0.69 34.52 8.49
C ILE A 573 0.59 33.84 8.03
N ILE A 574 1.68 33.92 8.81
CA ILE A 574 2.94 33.22 8.52
C ILE A 574 2.70 31.72 8.43
N ALA A 575 2.00 31.13 9.41
CA ALA A 575 1.59 29.73 9.40
C ALA A 575 0.67 29.36 8.21
N PHE A 576 -0.18 30.30 7.78
CA PHE A 576 -1.04 30.13 6.61
C PHE A 576 -0.24 30.13 5.31
N ILE A 577 0.76 31.00 5.17
CA ILE A 577 1.67 31.01 4.02
C ILE A 577 2.49 29.71 4.00
N PHE A 578 3.20 29.42 5.10
CA PHE A 578 3.98 28.19 5.24
C PHE A 578 3.76 27.56 6.62
N PRO A 579 3.29 26.31 6.69
CA PRO A 579 3.20 25.34 5.56
C PRO A 579 1.87 25.33 4.79
N SER A 580 0.82 25.97 5.30
CA SER A 580 -0.57 25.62 4.93
C SER A 580 -0.89 25.76 3.43
N VAL A 581 -0.88 26.99 2.90
CA VAL A 581 -1.24 27.24 1.50
C VAL A 581 -0.16 26.74 0.54
N THR A 582 1.10 26.79 0.95
CA THR A 582 2.23 26.21 0.19
C THR A 582 1.96 24.74 -0.12
N PHE A 583 1.66 23.92 0.90
CA PHE A 583 1.36 22.51 0.66
C PHE A 583 0.03 22.28 -0.05
N CYS A 584 -0.98 23.13 0.18
CA CYS A 584 -2.23 23.07 -0.59
C CYS A 584 -1.98 23.24 -2.10
N MET A 585 -1.08 24.15 -2.49
CA MET A 585 -0.74 24.41 -3.89
C MET A 585 -0.02 23.24 -4.56
N GLY A 586 0.74 22.42 -3.83
CA GLY A 586 1.34 21.20 -4.39
C GLY A 586 0.33 20.08 -4.64
N GLY A 587 -0.83 20.11 -3.96
CA GLY A 587 -1.90 19.14 -4.17
C GLY A 587 -1.46 17.69 -3.94
N LYS A 588 -1.64 16.84 -4.97
CA LYS A 588 -1.40 15.38 -4.87
C LYS A 588 0.08 14.97 -5.06
N ILE A 589 0.96 15.85 -5.52
CA ILE A 589 2.39 15.50 -5.71
C ILE A 589 3.15 15.42 -4.38
N PHE A 590 2.66 16.18 -3.40
CA PHE A 590 3.15 16.14 -2.04
C PHE A 590 3.14 14.70 -1.53
N MET A 591 4.18 14.25 -0.84
CA MET A 591 4.26 12.91 -0.22
C MET A 591 4.24 13.03 1.31
N GLU A 592 3.68 12.05 2.01
CA GLU A 592 3.32 12.14 3.44
C GLU A 592 4.16 11.30 4.39
N ASN A 593 5.14 10.54 3.90
CA ASN A 593 6.03 9.73 4.73
C ASN A 593 7.13 10.59 5.31
N LEU A 594 7.53 10.35 6.55
CA LEU A 594 8.50 11.20 7.26
C LEU A 594 9.77 11.48 6.44
N ASN A 595 10.32 10.46 5.78
CA ASN A 595 11.58 10.52 5.05
C ASN A 595 11.47 11.05 3.61
N ASP A 596 10.28 11.36 3.11
CA ASP A 596 10.10 11.89 1.76
C ASP A 596 10.80 13.26 1.61
N GLN A 597 11.38 13.47 0.44
CA GLN A 597 12.01 14.73 0.04
C GLN A 597 11.06 15.59 -0.80
N PRO A 598 11.23 16.92 -0.84
CA PRO A 598 10.45 17.77 -1.74
C PRO A 598 10.61 17.33 -3.20
N PRO A 599 9.51 17.17 -3.96
CA PRO A 599 9.56 16.88 -5.39
C PRO A 599 10.26 18.01 -6.18
N TYR A 600 10.99 17.62 -7.23
CA TYR A 600 11.67 18.57 -8.12
C TYR A 600 10.71 19.58 -8.76
N ASN A 601 9.53 19.13 -9.23
CA ASN A 601 8.44 20.00 -9.64
C ASN A 601 7.27 19.85 -8.68
N PHE A 602 7.27 20.63 -7.60
CA PHE A 602 6.26 20.57 -6.55
C PHE A 602 4.88 21.10 -6.99
N LEU A 603 4.81 21.91 -8.04
CA LEU A 603 3.56 22.53 -8.49
C LEU A 603 2.96 21.85 -9.72
N TRP A 604 3.45 20.67 -10.12
CA TRP A 604 3.06 20.04 -11.38
C TRP A 604 1.54 19.88 -11.56
N PHE A 605 0.80 19.45 -10.53
CA PHE A 605 -0.67 19.33 -10.60
C PHE A 605 -1.40 20.68 -10.55
N LEU A 606 -0.77 21.72 -10.01
CA LEU A 606 -1.29 23.07 -10.09
C LEU A 606 -1.15 23.59 -11.53
N GLU A 607 0.02 23.38 -12.12
CA GLU A 607 0.38 23.84 -13.47
C GLU A 607 -0.32 23.05 -14.58
N ASN A 608 -0.62 21.77 -14.37
CA ASN A 608 -1.18 20.88 -15.40
C ASN A 608 -2.55 20.31 -14.96
N PRO A 609 -3.57 21.16 -14.74
CA PRO A 609 -4.90 20.67 -14.39
C PRO A 609 -5.46 19.79 -15.50
N ASN A 610 -6.03 18.66 -15.09
CA ASN A 610 -6.64 17.67 -15.96
C ASN A 610 -5.66 17.12 -17.02
N ALA A 611 -4.38 17.03 -16.67
CA ALA A 611 -3.37 16.40 -17.52
C ALA A 611 -3.76 14.99 -17.95
N GLU A 612 -3.19 14.55 -19.08
CA GLU A 612 -3.38 13.18 -19.58
C GLU A 612 -3.05 12.15 -18.49
N LYS A 613 -3.90 11.13 -18.38
CA LYS A 613 -3.89 10.15 -17.29
C LYS A 613 -2.54 9.49 -17.11
N TRP A 614 -1.95 8.95 -18.18
CA TRP A 614 -0.68 8.23 -18.10
C TRP A 614 0.51 9.15 -17.83
N ALA A 615 0.46 10.41 -18.28
CA ALA A 615 1.44 11.43 -17.89
C ALA A 615 1.42 11.69 -16.38
N ALA A 616 0.23 11.84 -15.78
CA ALA A 616 0.08 12.02 -14.33
C ALA A 616 0.51 10.77 -13.53
N LEU A 617 0.18 9.58 -14.02
CA LEU A 617 0.56 8.32 -13.37
C LEU A 617 2.06 8.06 -13.45
N SER A 618 2.70 8.30 -14.60
CA SER A 618 4.15 8.09 -14.78
C SER A 618 4.99 9.01 -13.90
N LEU A 619 4.46 10.17 -13.52
CA LEU A 619 5.10 11.08 -12.56
C LEU A 619 5.05 10.54 -11.12
N SER A 620 3.99 9.82 -10.77
CA SER A 620 3.69 9.42 -9.39
C SER A 620 4.03 7.96 -9.08
N TYR A 621 4.08 7.12 -10.12
CA TYR A 621 4.21 5.67 -10.00
C TYR A 621 5.26 5.13 -10.97
N PRO A 622 6.37 4.57 -10.47
CA PRO A 622 7.32 3.82 -11.29
C PRO A 622 6.69 2.65 -12.07
N GLU A 623 5.56 2.12 -11.59
CA GLU A 623 4.86 0.98 -12.16
C GLU A 623 3.93 1.35 -13.34
N ALA A 624 3.69 2.64 -13.60
CA ALA A 624 2.72 3.08 -14.60
C ALA A 624 2.98 2.50 -16.00
N ALA A 625 4.26 2.38 -16.40
CA ALA A 625 4.63 1.77 -17.67
C ALA A 625 4.24 0.28 -17.73
N ALA A 626 4.40 -0.45 -16.63
CA ALA A 626 4.03 -1.87 -16.54
C ALA A 626 2.52 -2.05 -16.62
N TRP A 627 1.75 -1.22 -15.92
CA TRP A 627 0.29 -1.22 -15.98
C TRP A 627 -0.23 -0.95 -17.39
N LYS A 628 0.36 0.04 -18.08
CA LYS A 628 0.03 0.34 -19.47
C LYS A 628 0.33 -0.85 -20.39
N TRP A 629 1.50 -1.46 -20.24
CA TRP A 629 1.87 -2.64 -21.03
C TRP A 629 0.90 -3.81 -20.79
N LEU A 630 0.55 -4.11 -19.54
CA LEU A 630 -0.40 -5.17 -19.19
C LEU A 630 -1.77 -4.92 -19.82
N ASN A 631 -2.24 -3.66 -19.82
CA ASN A 631 -3.49 -3.29 -20.48
C ASN A 631 -3.51 -3.62 -21.97
N GLU A 632 -2.37 -3.52 -22.64
CA GLU A 632 -2.24 -3.77 -24.08
C GLU A 632 -2.05 -5.27 -24.41
N HIS A 633 -1.45 -6.07 -23.51
CA HIS A 633 -0.97 -7.41 -23.83
C HIS A 633 -1.69 -8.58 -23.14
N LEU A 634 -2.27 -8.38 -21.96
CA LEU A 634 -2.99 -9.45 -21.26
C LEU A 634 -4.36 -9.67 -21.93
N LYS A 635 -4.82 -10.89 -22.15
CA LYS A 635 -6.12 -11.15 -22.82
C LYS A 635 -7.18 -11.61 -21.84
N GLU A 636 -8.44 -11.61 -22.26
CA GLU A 636 -9.55 -12.12 -21.44
C GLU A 636 -9.28 -13.57 -21.02
N GLY A 637 -9.50 -13.86 -19.74
CA GLY A 637 -9.20 -15.15 -19.11
C GLY A 637 -7.74 -15.32 -18.66
N GLU A 638 -6.79 -14.58 -19.21
CA GLU A 638 -5.38 -14.62 -18.81
C GLU A 638 -5.13 -13.83 -17.52
N LYS A 639 -4.17 -14.27 -16.70
CA LYS A 639 -3.78 -13.61 -15.45
C LYS A 639 -2.34 -13.10 -15.44
N VAL A 640 -2.11 -12.06 -14.66
CA VAL A 640 -0.78 -11.64 -14.21
C VAL A 640 -0.59 -12.03 -12.74
N ALA A 641 0.48 -12.74 -12.44
CA ALA A 641 0.89 -13.05 -11.07
C ALA A 641 1.70 -11.90 -10.48
N THR A 642 1.27 -11.36 -9.34
CA THR A 642 1.95 -10.20 -8.74
C THR A 642 1.57 -10.00 -7.28
N ILE A 643 2.41 -9.27 -6.54
CA ILE A 643 2.07 -8.66 -5.24
C ILE A 643 1.52 -7.23 -5.45
N GLU A 644 1.64 -6.68 -6.67
CA GLU A 644 1.05 -5.39 -7.02
C GLU A 644 -0.46 -5.41 -6.72
N ASN A 645 -0.88 -4.49 -5.88
CA ASN A 645 -2.22 -4.47 -5.31
C ASN A 645 -3.09 -3.33 -5.86
N ARG A 646 -2.51 -2.39 -6.62
CA ARG A 646 -3.21 -1.26 -7.24
C ARG A 646 -3.82 -1.69 -8.58
N ILE A 647 -5.01 -2.27 -8.52
CA ILE A 647 -5.69 -2.81 -9.71
C ILE A 647 -6.50 -1.78 -10.50
N TYR A 648 -6.77 -0.60 -9.94
CA TYR A 648 -7.71 0.39 -10.53
C TYR A 648 -7.41 0.78 -11.99
N TYR A 649 -6.14 0.84 -12.38
CA TYR A 649 -5.72 1.24 -13.73
C TYR A 649 -5.34 0.06 -14.64
N VAL A 650 -5.51 -1.17 -14.18
CA VAL A 650 -5.11 -2.38 -14.89
C VAL A 650 -6.37 -3.18 -15.24
N LYS A 651 -6.47 -3.60 -16.50
CA LYS A 651 -7.53 -4.44 -17.07
C LYS A 651 -8.93 -4.14 -16.57
N ASN A 652 -9.34 -2.89 -16.76
CA ASN A 652 -10.66 -2.39 -16.40
C ASN A 652 -11.01 -2.60 -14.92
N CYS A 653 -10.01 -2.60 -14.02
CA CYS A 653 -10.23 -2.75 -12.58
C CYS A 653 -10.86 -4.11 -12.19
N SER A 654 -10.74 -5.14 -13.05
CA SER A 654 -11.25 -6.47 -12.77
C SER A 654 -10.22 -7.33 -12.02
N ASN A 655 -10.68 -7.95 -10.93
CA ASN A 655 -9.91 -8.88 -10.12
C ASN A 655 -9.57 -10.18 -10.88
N ASP A 656 -10.31 -10.52 -11.94
CA ASP A 656 -10.17 -11.80 -12.65
C ASP A 656 -8.85 -11.93 -13.40
N TYR A 657 -8.18 -10.81 -13.68
CA TYR A 657 -6.88 -10.74 -14.35
C TYR A 657 -5.70 -10.90 -13.39
N PHE A 658 -5.94 -11.04 -12.10
CA PHE A 658 -4.88 -11.06 -11.09
C PHE A 658 -4.74 -12.43 -10.44
N PHE A 659 -3.49 -12.87 -10.28
CA PHE A 659 -3.09 -13.96 -9.41
C PHE A 659 -2.19 -13.39 -8.31
N TYR A 660 -2.73 -13.21 -7.10
CA TYR A 660 -1.98 -12.57 -6.02
C TYR A 660 -0.92 -13.51 -5.47
N LEU A 661 0.36 -13.16 -5.63
CA LEU A 661 1.49 -13.94 -5.12
C LEU A 661 1.56 -13.94 -3.58
N ASP A 662 0.95 -12.95 -2.95
CA ASP A 662 0.69 -12.85 -1.51
C ASP A 662 -0.75 -13.25 -1.14
N GLY A 663 -1.46 -13.94 -2.04
CA GLY A 663 -2.85 -14.34 -1.89
C GLY A 663 -3.07 -15.80 -1.50
N TRP A 664 -4.34 -16.18 -1.38
CA TRP A 664 -4.74 -17.53 -0.95
C TRP A 664 -4.43 -18.60 -1.99
N GLU A 665 -4.53 -18.24 -3.27
CA GLU A 665 -4.27 -19.06 -4.44
C GLU A 665 -2.78 -19.38 -4.57
N ALA A 666 -1.90 -18.49 -4.10
CA ALA A 666 -0.45 -18.67 -4.14
C ALA A 666 0.10 -19.59 -3.03
N ARG A 667 -0.70 -20.05 -2.06
CA ARG A 667 -0.22 -20.84 -0.91
C ARG A 667 0.64 -22.05 -1.26
N GLN A 668 0.36 -22.69 -2.40
CA GLN A 668 1.13 -23.84 -2.84
C GLN A 668 2.54 -23.46 -3.29
N LEU A 669 2.71 -22.27 -3.89
CA LEU A 669 3.99 -21.75 -4.37
C LEU A 669 5.01 -21.52 -3.25
N TYR A 670 4.55 -21.32 -2.01
CA TYR A 670 5.42 -21.18 -0.85
C TYR A 670 6.13 -22.50 -0.46
N ASN A 671 5.54 -23.65 -0.83
CA ASN A 671 6.06 -24.98 -0.50
C ASN A 671 6.66 -25.73 -1.70
N MET A 672 6.37 -25.28 -2.92
CA MET A 672 6.93 -25.89 -4.14
C MET A 672 8.40 -25.50 -4.30
N THR A 673 9.29 -26.49 -4.33
CA THR A 673 10.73 -26.29 -4.58
C THR A 673 11.12 -26.62 -6.02
N ASP A 674 10.30 -27.39 -6.74
CA ASP A 674 10.55 -27.78 -8.12
C ASP A 674 10.04 -26.73 -9.12
N MET A 675 10.94 -26.26 -9.99
CA MET A 675 10.65 -25.29 -11.04
C MET A 675 9.53 -25.75 -11.98
N THR A 676 9.57 -27.02 -12.41
CA THR A 676 8.61 -27.54 -13.40
C THR A 676 7.20 -27.60 -12.81
N ALA A 677 7.08 -27.99 -11.55
CA ALA A 677 5.85 -27.94 -10.79
C ALA A 677 5.31 -26.51 -10.65
N ILE A 678 6.18 -25.54 -10.32
CA ILE A 678 5.80 -24.12 -10.25
C ILE A 678 5.27 -23.61 -11.60
N LEU A 679 5.98 -23.90 -12.70
CA LEU A 679 5.57 -23.51 -14.04
C LEU A 679 4.20 -24.12 -14.41
N ARG A 680 4.05 -25.43 -14.22
CA ARG A 680 2.79 -26.13 -14.52
C ARG A 680 1.63 -25.60 -13.69
N TYR A 681 1.86 -25.27 -12.42
CA TYR A 681 0.85 -24.70 -11.55
C TYR A 681 0.40 -23.31 -12.06
N LEU A 682 1.34 -22.42 -12.35
CA LEU A 682 1.02 -21.09 -12.90
C LEU A 682 0.28 -21.20 -14.25
N GLN A 683 0.68 -22.13 -15.12
CA GLN A 683 -0.01 -22.39 -16.39
C GLN A 683 -1.43 -22.94 -16.17
N SER A 684 -1.63 -23.83 -15.20
CA SER A 684 -2.95 -24.37 -14.87
C SER A 684 -3.91 -23.30 -14.32
N GLU A 685 -3.37 -22.26 -13.69
CA GLU A 685 -4.08 -21.07 -13.22
C GLU A 685 -4.23 -19.98 -14.30
N ASN A 686 -3.85 -20.29 -15.54
CA ASN A 686 -3.82 -19.41 -16.70
C ASN A 686 -3.04 -18.10 -16.50
N VAL A 687 -1.96 -18.16 -15.71
CA VAL A 687 -1.04 -17.04 -15.53
C VAL A 687 -0.09 -16.96 -16.71
N GLN A 688 -0.05 -15.81 -17.37
CA GLN A 688 0.81 -15.56 -18.53
C GLN A 688 2.04 -14.72 -18.21
N TYR A 689 1.93 -13.85 -17.20
CA TYR A 689 2.99 -12.92 -16.83
C TYR A 689 3.18 -12.87 -15.32
N ILE A 690 4.38 -12.52 -14.88
CA ILE A 690 4.69 -12.19 -13.49
C ILE A 690 5.18 -10.74 -13.44
N LEU A 691 4.50 -9.90 -12.67
CA LEU A 691 4.92 -8.52 -12.40
C LEU A 691 5.58 -8.45 -11.02
N ASP A 692 6.86 -8.07 -11.02
CA ASP A 692 7.71 -7.91 -9.84
C ASP A 692 7.98 -6.42 -9.64
N VAL A 693 7.44 -5.89 -8.53
CA VAL A 693 7.45 -4.47 -8.18
C VAL A 693 8.38 -4.20 -7.00
N ASP A 694 9.16 -3.13 -7.10
CA ASP A 694 10.25 -2.83 -6.16
C ASP A 694 9.76 -2.71 -4.70
N TRP A 695 8.63 -2.03 -4.48
CA TRP A 695 8.07 -1.82 -3.14
C TRP A 695 7.67 -3.12 -2.44
N ALA A 696 7.26 -4.14 -3.19
CA ALA A 696 6.81 -5.43 -2.63
C ALA A 696 8.00 -6.27 -2.12
N ARG A 697 9.22 -6.01 -2.61
CA ARG A 697 10.42 -6.70 -2.14
C ARG A 697 10.80 -6.34 -0.72
N GLU A 698 10.36 -5.20 -0.20
CA GLU A 698 10.58 -4.81 1.20
C GLU A 698 9.61 -5.50 2.18
N HIS A 699 8.60 -6.25 1.70
CA HIS A 699 7.53 -6.84 2.52
C HIS A 699 7.76 -8.32 2.89
N GLY A 700 8.91 -8.90 2.54
CA GLY A 700 9.31 -10.26 2.95
C GLY A 700 8.66 -11.41 2.17
N HIS A 701 7.59 -11.19 1.40
CA HIS A 701 6.94 -12.25 0.63
C HIS A 701 7.87 -12.88 -0.41
N PHE A 702 8.67 -12.07 -1.12
CA PHE A 702 9.64 -12.57 -2.09
C PHE A 702 10.78 -13.37 -1.44
N ASP A 703 11.06 -13.17 -0.15
CA ASP A 703 12.06 -13.98 0.58
C ASP A 703 11.51 -15.37 0.92
N ALA A 704 10.19 -15.49 1.08
CA ALA A 704 9.51 -16.75 1.38
C ALA A 704 9.05 -17.53 0.13
N LEU A 705 8.81 -16.83 -1.00
CA LEU A 705 8.38 -17.43 -2.26
C LEU A 705 9.54 -18.12 -3.00
N GLN A 706 9.50 -19.45 -3.13
CA GLN A 706 10.52 -20.19 -3.89
C GLN A 706 10.60 -19.77 -5.37
N LEU A 707 9.45 -19.39 -5.96
CA LEU A 707 9.36 -18.83 -7.31
C LEU A 707 10.34 -17.66 -7.55
N ALA A 708 10.64 -16.86 -6.52
CA ALA A 708 11.50 -15.69 -6.66
C ALA A 708 12.93 -16.03 -7.15
N ARG A 709 13.43 -17.24 -6.79
CA ARG A 709 14.75 -17.75 -7.20
C ARG A 709 14.85 -18.04 -8.71
N PHE A 710 13.69 -18.21 -9.32
CA PHE A 710 13.54 -18.69 -10.69
C PHE A 710 13.16 -17.58 -11.68
N LEU A 711 12.91 -16.37 -11.19
CA LEU A 711 12.63 -15.21 -12.04
C LEU A 711 13.87 -14.80 -12.82
N GLY A 712 13.72 -14.55 -14.12
CA GLY A 712 14.83 -14.25 -15.03
C GLY A 712 15.49 -15.48 -15.65
N THR A 713 15.05 -16.69 -15.29
CA THR A 713 15.45 -17.95 -15.94
C THR A 713 14.69 -18.16 -17.26
N PRO A 714 15.02 -19.18 -18.08
CA PRO A 714 14.26 -19.50 -19.30
C PRO A 714 12.80 -19.83 -19.11
N PHE A 715 12.45 -20.31 -17.92
CA PHE A 715 11.09 -20.65 -17.56
C PHE A 715 10.29 -19.40 -17.19
N PHE A 716 10.99 -18.36 -16.73
CA PHE A 716 10.41 -17.07 -16.39
C PHE A 716 11.24 -15.89 -16.95
N PRO A 717 11.39 -15.80 -18.28
CA PRO A 717 12.33 -14.88 -18.87
C PRO A 717 11.77 -13.46 -18.84
N ARG A 718 12.68 -12.47 -18.72
CA ARG A 718 12.31 -11.06 -18.58
C ARG A 718 11.85 -10.48 -19.91
N ILE A 719 10.72 -9.78 -19.89
CA ILE A 719 10.16 -9.06 -21.05
C ILE A 719 10.75 -7.64 -21.12
N PRO A 720 11.40 -7.25 -22.23
CA PRO A 720 11.82 -5.87 -22.45
C PRO A 720 10.63 -5.03 -22.94
N TYR A 721 10.15 -4.10 -22.11
CA TYR A 721 9.05 -3.19 -22.48
C TYR A 721 9.31 -1.71 -22.18
N GLY A 722 10.53 -1.36 -21.73
CA GLY A 722 10.96 0.03 -21.49
C GLY A 722 10.59 0.62 -20.13
N GLY A 723 9.92 -0.12 -19.24
CA GLY A 723 9.66 0.29 -17.85
C GLY A 723 10.75 -0.14 -16.85
N SER A 724 10.76 0.47 -15.66
CA SER A 724 11.73 0.14 -14.61
C SER A 724 11.40 -1.19 -13.90
N GLN A 725 10.11 -1.49 -13.75
CA GLN A 725 9.63 -2.69 -13.07
C GLN A 725 9.92 -3.94 -13.89
N LYS A 726 10.15 -5.06 -13.20
CA LYS A 726 10.52 -6.32 -13.86
C LYS A 726 9.25 -7.08 -14.21
N LEU A 727 9.14 -7.45 -15.48
CA LEU A 727 8.05 -8.24 -16.01
C LEU A 727 8.63 -9.52 -16.60
N TYR A 728 8.04 -10.66 -16.25
CA TYR A 728 8.46 -11.97 -16.74
C TYR A 728 7.31 -12.67 -17.44
N LYS A 729 7.62 -13.51 -18.42
CA LYS A 729 6.64 -14.42 -19.03
C LYS A 729 6.56 -15.71 -18.21
N VAL A 730 5.39 -16.32 -18.10
CA VAL A 730 5.23 -17.67 -17.54
C VAL A 730 5.42 -18.68 -18.66
N GLY A 731 6.49 -19.46 -18.58
CA GLY A 731 6.94 -20.34 -19.65
C GLY A 731 7.97 -19.67 -20.56
N PRO A 732 8.58 -20.44 -21.46
CA PRO A 732 9.60 -19.93 -22.35
C PRO A 732 9.06 -18.79 -23.22
N LEU A 733 9.86 -17.73 -23.34
CA LEU A 733 9.71 -16.78 -24.41
C LEU A 733 10.13 -17.50 -25.69
N VAL A 734 9.19 -17.79 -26.59
CA VAL A 734 9.51 -18.15 -27.98
C VAL A 734 9.92 -16.86 -28.70
N ASP A 735 11.02 -16.25 -28.25
CA ASP A 735 11.58 -15.02 -28.84
C ASP A 735 12.54 -15.34 -29.98
N SER A 736 12.89 -16.62 -30.14
CA SER A 736 13.84 -17.07 -31.12
C SER A 736 13.36 -18.35 -31.83
N PRO A 737 13.36 -18.36 -33.17
CA PRO A 737 13.12 -19.58 -33.93
C PRO A 737 14.19 -20.65 -33.69
N ILE A 738 15.36 -20.26 -33.15
CA ILE A 738 16.45 -21.22 -32.93
C ILE A 738 16.20 -22.12 -31.71
N THR A 739 15.32 -21.75 -30.78
CA THR A 739 15.01 -22.55 -29.57
C THR A 739 13.66 -23.28 -29.64
N GLU A 740 12.89 -23.10 -30.72
CA GLU A 740 11.48 -23.53 -30.82
C GLU A 740 11.30 -25.06 -30.76
N ASN A 741 12.26 -25.83 -31.27
CA ASN A 741 12.16 -27.29 -31.38
C ASN A 741 12.66 -28.05 -30.15
N SER A 742 13.06 -27.36 -29.08
CA SER A 742 13.65 -28.00 -27.90
C SER A 742 12.60 -28.76 -27.09
N THR A 743 12.87 -30.02 -26.74
CA THR A 743 11.98 -30.83 -25.90
C THR A 743 11.98 -30.41 -24.43
N LEU A 744 13.03 -29.72 -24.00
CA LEU A 744 13.19 -29.15 -22.66
C LEU A 744 13.22 -27.62 -22.72
N PRO A 745 12.71 -26.91 -21.69
CA PRO A 745 12.72 -25.46 -21.68
C PRO A 745 14.11 -24.87 -21.93
N THR A 746 14.18 -24.02 -22.94
CA THR A 746 15.42 -23.44 -23.46
C THR A 746 15.14 -21.99 -23.81
N ALA A 747 16.02 -21.08 -23.43
CA ALA A 747 15.88 -19.69 -23.83
C ALA A 747 17.25 -19.07 -24.10
N ILE A 748 17.24 -18.03 -24.94
CA ILE A 748 18.35 -17.11 -25.11
C ILE A 748 18.01 -15.78 -24.45
N ASN A 749 19.01 -15.01 -24.07
CA ASN A 749 18.79 -13.63 -23.65
C ASN A 749 18.60 -12.69 -24.86
N GLY A 750 18.07 -11.49 -24.62
CA GLY A 750 17.83 -10.50 -25.69
C GLY A 750 19.06 -9.67 -26.11
N LYS A 751 20.27 -9.93 -25.61
CA LYS A 751 21.48 -9.11 -25.86
C LYS A 751 22.57 -9.94 -26.52
N GLY A 752 23.31 -9.35 -27.47
CA GLY A 752 24.42 -10.01 -28.15
C GLY A 752 24.01 -10.89 -29.35
N TRP A 753 22.74 -10.86 -29.74
CA TRP A 753 22.20 -11.61 -30.88
C TRP A 753 21.76 -10.68 -32.01
N THR A 754 21.90 -11.11 -33.26
CA THR A 754 21.26 -10.44 -34.40
C THR A 754 19.76 -10.71 -34.41
N ALA A 755 18.99 -9.88 -35.14
CA ALA A 755 17.59 -10.19 -35.41
C ALA A 755 17.45 -11.51 -36.21
N PRO A 756 16.35 -12.27 -36.04
CA PRO A 756 16.07 -13.45 -36.86
C PRO A 756 16.08 -13.12 -38.35
N GLN A 757 16.80 -13.92 -39.15
CA GLN A 757 16.92 -13.74 -40.58
C GLN A 757 16.97 -15.10 -41.30
N SER A 758 16.53 -15.13 -42.57
CA SER A 758 16.66 -16.33 -43.39
C SER A 758 18.06 -16.40 -44.01
N VAL A 759 18.80 -17.46 -43.73
CA VAL A 759 20.13 -17.75 -44.27
C VAL A 759 20.06 -19.08 -45.02
N ASN A 760 20.30 -19.07 -46.34
CA ASN A 760 20.17 -20.24 -47.21
C ASN A 760 18.80 -20.95 -47.08
N GLY A 761 17.72 -20.19 -46.91
CA GLY A 761 16.35 -20.72 -46.75
C GLY A 761 16.03 -21.26 -45.35
N VAL A 762 16.99 -21.24 -44.41
CA VAL A 762 16.81 -21.66 -43.01
C VAL A 762 16.72 -20.42 -42.13
N LEU A 763 15.73 -20.36 -41.24
CA LEU A 763 15.60 -19.26 -40.30
C LEU A 763 16.68 -19.39 -39.21
N ALA A 764 17.49 -18.35 -39.01
CA ALA A 764 18.67 -18.38 -38.15
C ALA A 764 18.91 -17.03 -37.44
N GLN A 765 19.69 -17.07 -36.38
CA GLN A 765 20.22 -15.90 -35.68
C GLN A 765 21.72 -16.04 -35.47
N ALA A 766 22.43 -14.93 -35.36
CA ALA A 766 23.86 -14.96 -35.15
C ALA A 766 24.27 -14.34 -33.81
N VAL A 767 25.27 -14.94 -33.19
CA VAL A 767 26.04 -14.31 -32.11
C VAL A 767 26.87 -13.18 -32.72
N ILE A 768 26.74 -11.98 -32.17
CA ILE A 768 27.46 -10.79 -32.63
C ILE A 768 28.94 -10.90 -32.23
N ALA A 769 29.84 -10.74 -33.20
CA ALA A 769 31.29 -10.78 -32.98
C ALA A 769 31.74 -9.76 -31.92
N GLY A 770 32.68 -10.17 -31.06
CA GLY A 770 33.24 -9.36 -29.98
C GLY A 770 32.29 -9.08 -28.82
N SER A 771 31.09 -9.65 -28.80
CA SER A 771 30.13 -9.45 -27.71
C SER A 771 30.22 -10.54 -26.65
N ASP A 772 30.45 -10.15 -25.40
CA ASP A 772 30.36 -11.03 -24.23
C ASP A 772 28.94 -11.11 -23.65
N SER A 773 27.95 -10.50 -24.30
CA SER A 773 26.56 -10.47 -23.84
C SER A 773 25.68 -11.68 -24.19
N PRO A 774 25.89 -12.46 -25.27
CA PRO A 774 24.97 -13.53 -25.65
C PRO A 774 24.97 -14.65 -24.62
N ARG A 775 23.76 -15.03 -24.18
CA ARG A 775 23.51 -16.12 -23.24
C ARG A 775 22.46 -17.06 -23.81
N PHE A 776 22.61 -18.34 -23.51
CA PHE A 776 21.53 -19.30 -23.59
C PHE A 776 21.51 -20.14 -22.32
N PHE A 777 20.36 -20.69 -22.03
CA PHE A 777 20.10 -21.36 -20.77
C PHE A 777 19.35 -22.65 -21.05
N VAL A 778 19.69 -23.70 -20.31
CA VAL A 778 19.23 -25.06 -20.55
C VAL A 778 18.65 -25.64 -19.28
N ALA A 779 17.39 -26.08 -19.33
CA ALA A 779 16.81 -26.92 -18.30
C ALA A 779 17.53 -28.26 -18.21
N THR A 780 17.91 -28.70 -17.01
CA THR A 780 18.64 -29.95 -16.77
C THR A 780 17.94 -30.81 -15.70
N PRO A 781 16.69 -31.26 -15.92
CA PRO A 781 15.98 -32.10 -14.96
C PRO A 781 16.64 -33.50 -14.83
N ASN A 782 17.31 -33.96 -15.89
CA ASN A 782 18.10 -35.18 -15.98
C ASN A 782 19.29 -34.94 -16.93
N LEU A 783 20.03 -36.00 -17.28
CA LEU A 783 21.08 -35.93 -18.32
C LEU A 783 20.51 -35.33 -19.60
N THR A 784 21.04 -34.16 -19.97
CA THR A 784 20.49 -33.34 -21.05
C THR A 784 21.57 -33.07 -22.07
N CYS A 785 21.36 -33.53 -23.31
CA CYS A 785 22.23 -33.21 -24.44
C CYS A 785 21.78 -31.90 -25.08
N VAL A 786 22.74 -31.00 -25.31
CA VAL A 786 22.57 -29.77 -26.06
C VAL A 786 23.13 -29.98 -27.46
N GLU A 787 22.30 -29.73 -28.47
CA GLU A 787 22.67 -29.80 -29.89
C GLU A 787 22.57 -28.40 -30.52
N ILE A 788 23.70 -27.84 -30.93
CA ILE A 788 23.76 -26.55 -31.63
C ILE A 788 23.98 -26.81 -33.12
N THR A 789 22.97 -26.51 -33.94
CA THR A 789 23.06 -26.51 -35.41
C THR A 789 23.51 -25.14 -35.90
N TYR A 790 24.65 -25.08 -36.57
CA TYR A 790 25.32 -23.84 -37.00
C TYR A 790 25.75 -23.90 -38.46
N LEU A 791 25.90 -22.73 -39.09
CA LEU A 791 26.45 -22.62 -40.44
C LEU A 791 27.97 -22.57 -40.36
N ASP A 792 28.64 -23.57 -40.93
CA ASP A 792 30.09 -23.68 -40.95
C ASP A 792 30.71 -22.79 -42.05
N ALA A 793 30.51 -21.47 -41.94
CA ALA A 793 31.04 -20.47 -42.87
C ALA A 793 31.98 -19.50 -42.14
N GLY A 794 33.18 -19.32 -42.68
CA GLY A 794 34.30 -18.59 -42.07
C GLY A 794 35.24 -19.49 -41.26
N THR A 795 36.22 -18.88 -40.61
CA THR A 795 37.28 -19.59 -39.84
C THR A 795 37.30 -19.23 -38.36
N ASP A 796 36.33 -18.45 -37.88
CA ASP A 796 36.25 -18.04 -36.48
C ASP A 796 35.80 -19.18 -35.54
N LYS A 797 36.11 -19.05 -34.25
CA LYS A 797 35.72 -19.99 -33.18
C LYS A 797 34.54 -19.44 -32.39
N LEU A 798 33.58 -20.30 -32.04
CA LEU A 798 32.59 -20.01 -30.99
C LEU A 798 33.05 -20.66 -29.68
N SER A 799 33.39 -19.85 -28.69
CA SER A 799 33.67 -20.32 -27.34
C SER A 799 32.36 -20.38 -26.54
N ILE A 800 32.11 -21.52 -25.90
CA ILE A 800 30.92 -21.77 -25.07
C ILE A 800 31.39 -21.83 -23.62
N TYR A 801 31.00 -20.82 -22.84
CA TYR A 801 31.33 -20.69 -21.42
C TYR A 801 30.19 -21.20 -20.57
N LEU A 802 30.50 -21.79 -19.41
CA LEU A 802 29.53 -22.15 -18.39
C LEU A 802 29.70 -21.27 -17.16
N TYR A 803 28.58 -20.81 -16.60
CA TYR A 803 28.60 -20.02 -15.36
C TYR A 803 28.73 -20.92 -14.13
N ASN A 804 29.73 -20.65 -13.29
CA ASN A 804 29.87 -21.27 -11.98
C ASN A 804 29.19 -20.39 -10.91
N GLN A 805 28.06 -20.86 -10.40
CA GLN A 805 27.28 -20.14 -9.39
C GLN A 805 27.95 -20.07 -8.00
N TYR A 806 28.96 -20.90 -7.72
CA TYR A 806 29.67 -20.90 -6.44
C TYR A 806 30.81 -19.88 -6.41
N SER A 807 31.55 -19.76 -7.51
CA SER A 807 32.66 -18.81 -7.63
C SER A 807 32.26 -17.49 -8.31
N GLU A 808 31.04 -17.40 -8.85
CA GLU A 808 30.55 -16.28 -9.66
C GLU A 808 31.44 -15.99 -10.89
N THR A 809 32.03 -17.04 -11.47
CA THR A 809 32.95 -16.93 -12.62
C THR A 809 32.49 -17.74 -13.82
N TRP A 810 32.92 -17.31 -15.00
CA TRP A 810 32.74 -18.04 -16.26
C TRP A 810 33.99 -18.83 -16.58
N PHE A 811 33.82 -20.05 -17.09
CA PHE A 811 34.92 -20.84 -17.62
C PHE A 811 34.54 -21.47 -18.95
N GLU A 812 35.51 -21.63 -19.85
CA GLU A 812 35.28 -22.24 -21.16
C GLU A 812 34.92 -23.71 -20.96
N TYR A 813 33.72 -24.08 -21.40
CA TYR A 813 33.14 -25.42 -21.20
C TYR A 813 33.21 -26.26 -22.48
N SER A 814 32.96 -25.63 -23.63
CA SER A 814 33.03 -26.26 -24.94
C SER A 814 33.38 -25.21 -25.99
N PHE A 815 33.69 -25.62 -27.21
CA PHE A 815 33.86 -24.70 -28.32
C PHE A 815 33.51 -25.35 -29.65
N ILE A 816 33.24 -24.51 -30.64
CA ILE A 816 33.01 -24.89 -32.03
C ILE A 816 34.04 -24.17 -32.88
N GLU A 817 34.87 -24.94 -33.60
CA GLU A 817 35.84 -24.40 -34.55
C GLU A 817 35.31 -24.56 -35.97
N LYS A 818 35.21 -23.46 -36.72
CA LYS A 818 34.72 -23.51 -38.09
C LYS A 818 35.81 -23.97 -39.05
N THR A 819 35.39 -24.67 -40.09
CA THR A 819 36.24 -25.20 -41.17
C THR A 819 35.87 -24.67 -42.56
N ASP A 820 34.98 -23.67 -42.63
CA ASP A 820 34.48 -23.01 -43.86
C ASP A 820 33.89 -23.95 -44.93
N THR A 821 33.23 -25.05 -44.52
CA THR A 821 32.56 -25.95 -45.49
C THR A 821 31.30 -25.34 -46.11
N LYS A 822 30.75 -24.29 -45.52
CA LYS A 822 29.49 -23.61 -45.88
C LYS A 822 28.24 -24.49 -45.75
N GLU A 823 28.36 -25.60 -45.03
CA GLU A 823 27.28 -26.52 -44.72
C GLU A 823 26.74 -26.29 -43.30
N TRP A 824 25.52 -26.74 -43.04
CA TRP A 824 24.97 -26.77 -41.69
C TRP A 824 25.52 -27.97 -40.93
N LYS A 825 26.20 -27.72 -39.81
CA LYS A 825 26.79 -28.75 -38.93
C LYS A 825 26.15 -28.71 -37.54
N THR A 826 26.29 -29.80 -36.80
CA THR A 826 25.78 -29.91 -35.43
C THR A 826 26.92 -30.19 -34.46
N HIS A 827 27.01 -29.37 -33.41
CA HIS A 827 27.87 -29.61 -32.26
C HIS A 827 27.05 -30.12 -31.08
N LYS A 828 27.56 -31.11 -30.35
CA LYS A 828 26.87 -31.72 -29.21
C LYS A 828 27.74 -31.66 -27.95
N PHE A 829 27.13 -31.33 -26.83
CA PHE A 829 27.73 -31.45 -25.50
C PHE A 829 26.65 -31.70 -24.46
N LEU A 830 27.04 -32.26 -23.32
CA LEU A 830 26.14 -32.47 -22.18
C LEU A 830 25.98 -31.17 -21.39
N ALA A 831 24.75 -30.78 -21.08
CA ALA A 831 24.50 -29.76 -20.07
C ALA A 831 24.70 -30.36 -18.67
N PRO A 832 25.56 -29.79 -17.81
CA PRO A 832 25.79 -30.32 -16.48
C PRO A 832 24.55 -30.26 -15.60
N ILE A 833 24.46 -31.19 -14.65
CA ILE A 833 23.37 -31.19 -13.68
C ILE A 833 23.59 -30.04 -12.69
N ASN A 834 22.55 -29.25 -12.46
CA ASN A 834 22.55 -28.19 -11.45
C ASN A 834 21.44 -28.44 -10.42
N LYS A 835 21.70 -28.12 -9.15
CA LYS A 835 20.73 -28.17 -8.05
C LYS A 835 19.52 -27.27 -8.31
N GLU A 836 19.68 -26.18 -9.05
CA GLU A 836 18.60 -25.26 -9.43
C GLU A 836 17.78 -25.74 -10.65
N GLY A 837 18.15 -26.88 -11.26
CA GLY A 837 17.43 -27.48 -12.38
C GLY A 837 17.69 -26.85 -13.76
N PHE A 838 18.64 -25.91 -13.87
CA PHE A 838 19.08 -25.33 -15.14
C PHE A 838 20.55 -24.88 -15.08
N VAL A 839 21.16 -24.69 -16.25
CA VAL A 839 22.50 -24.12 -16.41
C VAL A 839 22.48 -22.92 -17.36
N GLU A 840 23.40 -21.97 -17.13
CA GLU A 840 23.58 -20.79 -17.97
C GLU A 840 24.90 -20.89 -18.75
N PHE A 841 24.80 -20.70 -20.07
CA PHE A 841 25.93 -20.70 -20.97
C PHE A 841 26.11 -19.32 -21.63
N GLY A 842 27.37 -18.90 -21.75
CA GLY A 842 27.81 -17.72 -22.47
C GLY A 842 28.39 -18.11 -23.81
N LEU A 843 28.08 -17.35 -24.85
CA LEU A 843 28.63 -17.54 -26.18
C LEU A 843 29.49 -16.35 -26.54
N HIS A 844 30.66 -16.61 -27.11
CA HIS A 844 31.54 -15.57 -27.64
C HIS A 844 32.08 -16.00 -29.01
N SER A 845 31.89 -15.14 -30.00
CA SER A 845 32.59 -15.22 -31.30
C SER A 845 33.52 -14.02 -31.38
N TYR A 846 34.74 -14.20 -31.90
CA TYR A 846 35.80 -13.20 -31.74
C TYR A 846 35.79 -12.15 -32.85
N THR A 847 35.77 -12.59 -34.09
CA THR A 847 36.05 -11.74 -35.27
C THR A 847 34.88 -11.68 -36.25
N GLU A 848 34.07 -12.74 -36.31
CA GLU A 848 32.95 -12.87 -37.25
C GLU A 848 31.66 -13.24 -36.51
N ASN A 849 30.51 -12.92 -37.10
CA ASN A 849 29.25 -13.35 -36.52
C ASN A 849 29.10 -14.88 -36.65
N PHE A 850 28.62 -15.53 -35.59
CA PHE A 850 28.44 -16.97 -35.57
C PHE A 850 26.96 -17.34 -35.76
N THR A 851 26.62 -17.91 -36.92
CA THR A 851 25.21 -18.15 -37.30
C THR A 851 24.72 -19.51 -36.80
N ILE A 852 23.62 -19.50 -36.05
CA ILE A 852 22.95 -20.66 -35.43
C ILE A 852 21.53 -20.74 -35.98
N SER A 853 21.13 -21.91 -36.47
CA SER A 853 19.75 -22.17 -36.88
C SER A 853 18.93 -22.83 -35.78
N ARG A 854 19.57 -23.62 -34.91
CA ARG A 854 18.87 -24.37 -33.87
C ARG A 854 19.74 -24.66 -32.65
N ILE A 855 19.18 -24.51 -31.47
CA ILE A 855 19.68 -24.98 -30.18
C ILE A 855 18.59 -25.90 -29.62
N GLU A 856 18.87 -27.19 -29.59
CA GLU A 856 17.91 -28.22 -29.20
C GLU A 856 18.43 -28.96 -27.95
N ASN A 857 17.60 -29.05 -26.91
CA ASN A 857 17.92 -29.76 -25.70
C ASN A 857 17.03 -31.01 -25.57
N LYS A 858 17.67 -32.16 -25.40
CA LYS A 858 17.02 -33.46 -25.32
C LYS A 858 17.47 -34.21 -24.07
N PRO A 859 16.54 -34.81 -23.30
CA PRO A 859 16.93 -35.79 -22.30
C PRO A 859 17.58 -36.98 -23.03
N ILE A 860 18.61 -37.55 -22.42
CA ILE A 860 19.29 -38.74 -22.95
C ILE A 860 19.32 -39.84 -21.89
N GLU A 861 19.11 -41.07 -22.35
CA GLU A 861 19.30 -42.29 -21.56
C GLU A 861 20.40 -43.09 -22.23
N VAL A 862 21.47 -43.37 -21.49
CA VAL A 862 22.62 -44.13 -21.96
C VAL A 862 22.97 -45.14 -20.88
N GLU A 863 22.97 -46.42 -21.24
CA GLU A 863 23.23 -47.50 -20.28
C GLU A 863 24.58 -47.28 -19.58
N GLY A 864 24.59 -47.43 -18.25
CA GLY A 864 25.77 -47.22 -17.41
C GLY A 864 26.24 -45.75 -17.31
N LYS A 865 25.46 -44.78 -17.80
CA LYS A 865 25.74 -43.34 -17.66
C LYS A 865 24.49 -42.64 -17.13
N VAL A 866 24.49 -42.36 -15.83
CA VAL A 866 23.27 -42.00 -15.09
C VAL A 866 23.38 -40.66 -14.38
N SER A 867 22.24 -39.98 -14.28
CA SER A 867 22.09 -38.81 -13.40
C SER A 867 22.11 -39.25 -11.93
N LEU A 868 22.62 -38.40 -11.03
CA LEU A 868 22.52 -38.64 -9.59
C LEU A 868 21.06 -38.89 -9.13
N TYR A 869 20.07 -38.39 -9.86
CA TYR A 869 18.64 -38.51 -9.54
C TYR A 869 17.94 -39.72 -10.18
N ALA A 870 18.64 -40.47 -11.03
CA ALA A 870 18.12 -41.63 -11.76
C ALA A 870 19.17 -42.74 -11.80
N LEU A 871 19.74 -43.08 -10.64
CA LEU A 871 20.77 -44.13 -10.52
C LEU A 871 20.21 -45.48 -10.99
N GLU A 872 20.89 -46.11 -11.94
CA GLU A 872 20.63 -47.49 -12.36
C GLU A 872 21.66 -48.45 -11.71
N GLU A 873 21.26 -49.72 -11.53
CA GLU A 873 22.05 -50.74 -10.83
C GLU A 873 23.15 -51.40 -11.69
N LYS A 874 23.31 -51.02 -12.98
CA LYS A 874 24.10 -51.79 -13.97
C LYS A 874 25.36 -51.08 -14.47
N ILE A 875 26.47 -51.82 -14.52
CA ILE A 875 27.70 -51.40 -15.19
C ILE A 875 27.59 -51.69 -16.70
N ALA A 876 27.84 -50.70 -17.55
CA ALA A 876 27.68 -50.85 -19.00
C ALA A 876 28.85 -51.57 -19.66
N ALA A 877 28.53 -52.60 -20.46
CA ALA A 877 29.50 -53.37 -21.24
C ALA A 877 30.20 -52.54 -22.33
N GLU A 878 29.55 -51.47 -22.78
CA GLU A 878 29.99 -50.63 -23.90
C GLU A 878 31.16 -49.70 -23.52
N THR A 879 31.46 -49.54 -22.23
CA THR A 879 32.59 -48.75 -21.76
C THR A 879 33.85 -49.59 -21.63
N THR A 880 35.01 -49.04 -21.94
CA THR A 880 36.31 -49.72 -21.82
C THR A 880 37.29 -48.84 -21.05
N PRO A 881 37.63 -49.17 -19.77
CA PRO A 881 37.19 -50.35 -19.00
C PRO A 881 35.71 -50.30 -18.59
N GLN A 882 35.20 -51.46 -18.15
CA GLN A 882 33.88 -51.66 -17.51
C GLN A 882 33.51 -50.53 -16.54
N ALA A 883 32.55 -49.63 -16.81
CA ALA A 883 32.25 -48.54 -15.88
C ALA A 883 30.75 -48.15 -15.79
N LEU A 884 30.35 -47.76 -14.58
CA LEU A 884 29.13 -46.98 -14.31
C LEU A 884 29.54 -45.53 -14.00
N MET A 885 29.10 -44.59 -14.84
CA MET A 885 29.36 -43.17 -14.67
C MET A 885 28.14 -42.49 -14.05
N VAL A 886 28.34 -41.81 -12.94
CA VAL A 886 27.34 -41.01 -12.24
C VAL A 886 27.73 -39.53 -12.36
N TYR A 887 26.88 -38.76 -13.02
CA TYR A 887 27.08 -37.32 -13.19
C TYR A 887 26.65 -36.58 -11.92
N LEU A 888 27.61 -35.91 -11.30
CA LEU A 888 27.37 -35.16 -10.07
C LEU A 888 26.88 -33.75 -10.40
N PRO A 889 26.05 -33.14 -9.53
CA PRO A 889 25.77 -31.71 -9.65
C PRO A 889 27.07 -30.91 -9.46
N MET A 890 27.08 -29.66 -9.93
CA MET A 890 28.20 -28.75 -9.63
C MET A 890 28.46 -28.69 -8.12
N LEU A 891 29.72 -28.88 -7.73
CA LEU A 891 30.13 -28.97 -6.34
C LEU A 891 30.84 -27.71 -5.88
N GLY A 892 30.51 -27.27 -4.67
CA GLY A 892 31.15 -26.15 -4.00
C GLY A 892 32.44 -26.57 -3.29
N GLU A 893 33.37 -25.63 -3.13
CA GLU A 893 34.56 -25.83 -2.32
C GLU A 893 34.16 -26.24 -0.89
N ASN A 894 34.84 -27.24 -0.33
CA ASN A 894 34.56 -27.82 0.99
C ASN A 894 33.25 -28.61 1.14
N GLU A 895 32.50 -28.85 0.06
CA GLU A 895 31.48 -29.92 0.10
C GLU A 895 32.19 -31.28 0.23
N THR A 896 31.61 -32.17 1.04
CA THR A 896 32.10 -33.54 1.22
C THR A 896 31.17 -34.49 0.48
N ILE A 897 31.76 -35.35 -0.34
CA ILE A 897 31.10 -36.45 -1.01
C ILE A 897 31.43 -37.73 -0.26
N THR A 898 30.40 -38.51 0.02
CA THR A 898 30.51 -39.85 0.58
C THR A 898 29.83 -40.83 -0.36
N VAL A 899 30.54 -41.87 -0.76
CA VAL A 899 30.06 -42.95 -1.62
C VAL A 899 30.25 -44.27 -0.89
N GLN A 900 29.16 -45.01 -0.72
CA GLN A 900 29.17 -46.38 -0.23
C GLN A 900 28.68 -47.30 -1.34
N THR A 901 29.35 -48.44 -1.50
CA THR A 901 29.06 -49.39 -2.57
C THR A 901 28.75 -50.78 -2.00
N GLU A 902 27.78 -51.46 -2.60
CA GLU A 902 27.56 -52.89 -2.45
C GLU A 902 27.71 -53.54 -3.82
N THR A 903 28.80 -54.27 -4.02
CA THR A 903 29.28 -54.76 -5.32
C THR A 903 29.05 -56.25 -5.53
N PHE A 904 28.27 -56.90 -4.64
CA PHE A 904 27.90 -58.31 -4.71
C PHE A 904 29.07 -59.28 -4.98
N GLY A 905 30.24 -58.99 -4.39
CA GLY A 905 31.45 -59.81 -4.52
C GLY A 905 32.35 -59.45 -5.70
N LYS A 906 31.99 -58.47 -6.54
CA LYS A 906 32.82 -57.96 -7.64
C LYS A 906 33.82 -56.92 -7.15
N LYS A 907 35.03 -56.91 -7.74
CA LYS A 907 36.05 -55.90 -7.42
C LYS A 907 35.92 -54.67 -8.31
N VAL A 908 35.70 -53.52 -7.67
CA VAL A 908 35.56 -52.22 -8.35
C VAL A 908 36.53 -51.18 -7.78
N CYS A 909 36.71 -50.09 -8.52
CA CYS A 909 37.30 -48.85 -8.03
C CYS A 909 36.26 -47.73 -8.09
N ILE A 910 36.21 -46.91 -7.05
CA ILE A 910 35.48 -45.64 -7.06
C ILE A 910 36.46 -44.57 -7.51
N GLU A 911 36.15 -43.86 -8.59
CA GLU A 911 36.99 -42.80 -9.16
C GLU A 911 36.17 -41.53 -9.30
N ILE A 912 36.75 -40.37 -9.02
CA ILE A 912 36.14 -39.06 -9.32
C ILE A 912 37.09 -38.33 -10.26
N PHE A 913 36.61 -37.97 -11.44
CA PHE A 913 37.35 -37.17 -12.42
C PHE A 913 36.84 -35.73 -12.44
N GLU A 914 37.75 -34.78 -12.65
CA GLU A 914 37.39 -33.38 -12.90
C GLU A 914 36.72 -33.24 -14.28
N GLY A 915 35.63 -32.48 -14.33
CA GLY A 915 34.85 -32.22 -15.51
C GLY A 915 33.73 -33.24 -15.79
N VAL A 916 33.15 -33.12 -16.98
CA VAL A 916 32.02 -33.93 -17.44
C VAL A 916 32.51 -34.85 -18.55
N ILE A 917 32.54 -36.16 -18.29
CA ILE A 917 32.81 -37.17 -19.32
C ILE A 917 31.60 -37.21 -20.25
N GLN A 918 31.75 -36.95 -21.53
CA GLN A 918 30.61 -36.87 -22.43
C GLN A 918 29.94 -38.26 -22.59
N PRO A 919 28.61 -38.32 -22.77
CA PRO A 919 27.86 -39.58 -22.87
C PRO A 919 28.29 -40.49 -24.02
N TRP A 920 29.01 -39.99 -25.03
CA TRP A 920 29.57 -40.76 -26.14
C TRP A 920 31.05 -41.14 -25.95
N GLU A 921 31.71 -40.68 -24.88
CA GLU A 921 33.07 -41.12 -24.53
C GLU A 921 32.99 -42.51 -23.89
N ASN A 922 33.13 -43.56 -24.69
CA ASN A 922 33.05 -44.97 -24.24
C ASN A 922 34.41 -45.59 -23.91
N SER A 923 35.52 -44.94 -24.24
CA SER A 923 36.86 -45.41 -23.91
C SER A 923 37.82 -44.23 -23.75
N GLU A 924 38.96 -44.47 -23.11
CA GLU A 924 40.10 -43.54 -23.02
C GLU A 924 39.82 -42.18 -22.34
N TRP A 925 38.67 -41.98 -21.69
CA TRP A 925 38.33 -40.72 -21.01
C TRP A 925 39.38 -40.28 -19.97
N TRP A 926 40.02 -41.23 -19.30
CA TRP A 926 41.05 -40.97 -18.30
C TRP A 926 42.34 -40.37 -18.88
N LYS A 927 42.57 -40.44 -20.21
CA LYS A 927 43.70 -39.78 -20.86
C LYS A 927 43.50 -38.27 -21.00
N HIS A 928 42.25 -37.81 -20.95
CA HIS A 928 41.84 -36.45 -21.26
C HIS A 928 41.21 -35.72 -20.06
N ARG A 929 41.20 -36.36 -18.87
CA ARG A 929 40.59 -35.85 -17.65
C ARG A 929 41.53 -36.04 -16.46
N GLU A 930 41.55 -35.06 -15.57
CA GLU A 930 42.31 -35.12 -14.33
C GLU A 930 41.55 -35.95 -13.29
N LEU A 931 42.24 -36.85 -12.60
CA LEU A 931 41.68 -37.68 -11.52
C LEU A 931 41.75 -36.89 -10.21
N ALA A 932 40.59 -36.62 -9.60
CA ALA A 932 40.52 -35.93 -8.32
C ALA A 932 40.79 -36.89 -7.14
N VAL A 933 40.16 -38.06 -7.14
CA VAL A 933 40.35 -39.08 -6.10
C VAL A 933 39.99 -40.48 -6.60
N ARG A 934 40.59 -41.51 -6.02
CA ARG A 934 40.27 -42.92 -6.26
C ARG A 934 40.29 -43.74 -4.96
N THR A 935 39.44 -44.77 -4.86
CA THR A 935 39.54 -45.79 -3.79
C THR A 935 39.11 -47.18 -4.32
N PRO A 936 39.89 -48.26 -4.09
CA PRO A 936 41.24 -48.29 -3.51
C PRO A 936 42.24 -47.60 -4.44
N ASP A 937 43.35 -47.10 -3.90
CA ASP A 937 44.38 -46.38 -4.69
C ASP A 937 45.18 -47.34 -5.60
N SER A 938 44.53 -47.85 -6.65
CA SER A 938 45.12 -48.74 -7.64
C SER A 938 44.43 -48.59 -9.00
N ILE A 939 45.23 -48.50 -10.06
CA ILE A 939 44.76 -48.48 -11.46
C ILE A 939 44.44 -49.88 -12.02
N ILE A 940 44.87 -50.95 -11.33
CA ILE A 940 44.80 -52.34 -11.82
C ILE A 940 43.94 -53.22 -10.90
N ARG A 941 43.90 -52.97 -9.59
CA ARG A 941 43.21 -53.83 -8.62
C ARG A 941 42.03 -53.10 -7.99
N GLY A 942 40.83 -53.69 -8.10
CA GLY A 942 39.65 -53.24 -7.36
C GLY A 942 39.51 -53.91 -5.98
N GLU A 943 38.54 -53.44 -5.21
CA GLU A 943 38.13 -54.01 -3.92
C GLU A 943 36.62 -54.36 -3.94
N VAL A 944 36.19 -55.27 -3.08
CA VAL A 944 34.77 -55.59 -2.88
C VAL A 944 34.19 -54.58 -1.88
N ASN A 945 33.08 -53.92 -2.25
CA ASN A 945 32.42 -52.89 -1.43
C ASN A 945 33.34 -51.73 -0.96
N PRO A 946 34.16 -51.11 -1.83
CA PRO A 946 34.95 -49.94 -1.44
C PRO A 946 34.03 -48.79 -1.00
N THR A 947 34.57 -47.90 -0.16
CA THR A 947 33.89 -46.67 0.24
C THR A 947 34.81 -45.48 -0.02
N LEU A 948 34.23 -44.33 -0.35
CA LEU A 948 34.96 -43.09 -0.59
C LEU A 948 34.37 -41.98 0.26
N ALA A 949 35.23 -41.24 0.96
CA ALA A 949 34.89 -39.97 1.58
C ALA A 949 35.90 -38.93 1.09
N TRP A 950 35.44 -37.98 0.28
CA TRP A 950 36.30 -37.00 -0.37
C TRP A 950 35.76 -35.59 -0.16
N ARG A 951 36.65 -34.64 0.13
CA ARG A 951 36.31 -33.22 0.29
C ARG A 951 36.74 -32.49 -0.97
N VAL A 952 35.82 -31.72 -1.54
CA VAL A 952 36.03 -30.96 -2.77
C VAL A 952 37.05 -29.85 -2.53
N GLU A 953 38.19 -29.93 -3.21
CA GLU A 953 39.30 -28.97 -3.09
C GLU A 953 39.07 -27.72 -3.95
N LYS A 954 38.39 -27.87 -5.08
CA LYS A 954 38.11 -26.79 -6.03
C LYS A 954 36.65 -26.86 -6.45
N SER A 955 35.94 -25.73 -6.45
CA SER A 955 34.56 -25.72 -6.94
C SER A 955 34.54 -26.06 -8.43
N GLY A 956 33.71 -27.03 -8.84
CA GLY A 956 33.71 -27.48 -10.23
C GLY A 956 32.72 -28.59 -10.53
N LEU A 957 32.82 -29.09 -11.75
CA LEU A 957 32.07 -30.26 -12.21
C LEU A 957 32.91 -31.50 -12.02
N TYR A 958 32.27 -32.59 -11.64
CA TYR A 958 32.93 -33.85 -11.36
C TYR A 958 32.08 -35.01 -11.88
N THR A 959 32.74 -36.04 -12.42
CA THR A 959 32.08 -37.29 -12.81
C THR A 959 32.57 -38.41 -11.89
N LEU A 960 31.64 -39.03 -11.17
CA LEU A 960 31.90 -40.22 -10.37
C LEU A 960 31.86 -41.44 -11.30
N VAL A 961 32.87 -42.30 -11.24
CA VAL A 961 33.02 -43.46 -12.11
C VAL A 961 33.30 -44.69 -11.25
N ILE A 962 32.43 -45.68 -11.33
CA ILE A 962 32.61 -46.99 -10.71
C ILE A 962 33.18 -47.93 -11.76
N VAL A 963 34.47 -48.22 -11.66
CA VAL A 963 35.21 -49.01 -12.66
C VAL A 963 35.30 -50.47 -12.19
N LEU A 964 34.76 -51.40 -12.98
CA LEU A 964 34.94 -52.84 -12.80
C LEU A 964 36.39 -53.23 -13.17
N ARG A 965 37.08 -53.90 -12.25
CA ARG A 965 38.49 -54.31 -12.42
C ARG A 965 38.66 -55.83 -12.57
N GLU A 966 37.58 -56.52 -12.91
CA GLU A 966 37.53 -57.97 -13.20
C GLU A 966 36.97 -58.20 -14.61
N GLU A 967 37.14 -59.41 -15.16
CA GLU A 967 36.60 -59.77 -16.47
C GLU A 967 35.06 -59.65 -16.50
N TYR A 968 34.53 -59.20 -17.65
CA TYR A 968 33.10 -58.91 -17.80
C TYR A 968 32.21 -60.11 -17.46
N THR A 969 31.15 -59.84 -16.71
CA THR A 969 30.05 -60.77 -16.48
C THR A 969 28.74 -60.07 -16.80
N GLU A 970 27.87 -60.70 -17.61
CA GLU A 970 26.62 -60.13 -18.17
C GLU A 970 25.58 -59.60 -17.14
N ASP A 971 25.86 -59.65 -15.83
CA ASP A 971 24.97 -59.18 -14.75
C ASP A 971 25.73 -58.45 -13.61
N ALA A 972 26.82 -57.72 -13.91
CA ALA A 972 27.57 -56.99 -12.89
C ALA A 972 26.79 -55.76 -12.36
N GLY A 973 26.22 -55.88 -11.16
CA GLY A 973 25.48 -54.82 -10.49
C GLY A 973 26.22 -54.19 -9.31
N VAL A 974 25.93 -52.91 -9.03
CA VAL A 974 26.43 -52.19 -7.85
C VAL A 974 25.32 -51.33 -7.26
N ASN A 975 25.02 -51.51 -5.98
CA ASN A 975 24.19 -50.54 -5.25
C ASN A 975 25.06 -49.38 -4.78
N LEU A 976 24.57 -48.16 -4.99
CA LEU A 976 25.25 -46.93 -4.61
C LEU A 976 24.43 -46.16 -3.59
N GLN A 977 25.08 -45.77 -2.49
CA GLN A 977 24.59 -44.73 -1.61
C GLN A 977 25.54 -43.54 -1.70
N ILE A 978 25.03 -42.44 -2.25
CA ILE A 978 25.79 -41.20 -2.44
C ILE A 978 25.18 -40.13 -1.53
N SER A 979 26.04 -39.49 -0.75
CA SER A 979 25.70 -38.37 0.14
C SER A 979 26.63 -37.21 -0.10
N ILE A 980 26.06 -36.04 -0.40
CA ILE A 980 26.79 -34.77 -0.55
C ILE A 980 26.38 -33.86 0.62
N GLY A 981 27.35 -33.44 1.45
CA GLY A 981 27.09 -32.59 2.62
C GLY A 981 28.30 -31.76 3.06
N GLY A 982 28.06 -30.64 3.76
CA GLY A 982 29.11 -29.72 4.24
C GLY A 982 28.53 -28.47 4.90
N THR A 983 29.28 -27.87 5.84
CA THR A 983 28.89 -26.64 6.55
C THR A 983 28.85 -25.44 5.60
N ARG A 984 27.65 -24.88 5.38
CA ARG A 984 27.50 -23.52 4.83
C ARG A 984 28.15 -22.53 5.81
N GLN A 985 29.30 -21.95 5.45
CA GLN A 985 29.81 -20.74 6.11
C GLN A 985 30.12 -19.64 5.10
N ARG A 986 29.19 -18.68 5.00
CA ARG A 986 29.40 -17.30 5.50
C ARG A 986 28.10 -16.82 6.15
N VAL A 987 27.91 -17.18 7.42
CA VAL A 987 26.94 -16.53 8.33
C VAL A 987 27.65 -16.35 9.69
N PRO A 988 27.55 -15.19 10.35
CA PRO A 988 28.10 -15.01 11.69
C PRO A 988 27.51 -16.05 12.65
N VAL A 989 28.38 -16.59 13.51
CA VAL A 989 28.08 -17.67 14.45
C VAL A 989 27.13 -17.17 15.54
N GLU A 990 25.83 -17.25 15.31
CA GLU A 990 24.80 -17.26 16.36
C GLU A 990 23.47 -17.81 15.81
N LYS A 991 23.41 -19.15 15.65
CA LYS A 991 22.24 -20.05 15.71
C LYS A 991 22.54 -21.34 14.95
N ILE A 992 23.16 -22.30 15.64
CA ILE A 992 23.19 -23.70 15.21
C ILE A 992 21.89 -24.33 15.72
N ARG A 993 20.92 -24.50 14.83
CA ARG A 993 19.96 -25.61 14.93
C ARG A 993 20.33 -26.59 13.82
N GLU A 994 20.59 -27.84 14.23
CA GLU A 994 20.90 -28.98 13.40
C GLU A 994 19.82 -29.19 12.34
N GLY A 995 20.26 -29.40 11.09
CA GLY A 995 19.38 -29.60 9.94
C GLY A 995 20.04 -29.24 8.62
N GLY A 996 21.28 -29.67 8.40
CA GLY A 996 21.92 -29.54 7.08
C GLY A 996 21.33 -30.58 6.13
N ALA A 997 20.48 -30.15 5.20
CA ALA A 997 19.95 -30.97 4.12
C ALA A 997 21.10 -31.39 3.17
N GLY A 998 21.70 -32.56 3.44
CA GLY A 998 22.50 -33.27 2.45
C GLY A 998 21.58 -33.99 1.46
N ILE A 999 21.93 -33.98 0.18
CA ILE A 999 21.27 -34.87 -0.79
C ILE A 999 21.74 -36.28 -0.45
N ARG A 1000 20.86 -37.10 0.12
CA ARG A 1000 21.10 -38.51 0.41
C ARG A 1000 20.29 -39.33 -0.58
N VAL A 1001 20.92 -39.77 -1.66
CA VAL A 1001 20.27 -40.71 -2.59
C VAL A 1001 20.55 -42.11 -2.06
N ILE A 1002 19.52 -42.72 -1.50
CA ILE A 1002 19.55 -44.11 -1.02
C ILE A 1002 18.79 -44.94 -2.05
N VAL A 1003 19.52 -45.74 -2.83
CA VAL A 1003 18.92 -46.83 -3.58
C VAL A 1003 18.93 -48.03 -2.63
N MET A 1004 17.82 -48.25 -1.92
CA MET A 1004 17.55 -49.52 -1.25
C MET A 1004 16.59 -50.29 -2.15
N ARG A 1005 16.90 -51.58 -2.39
CA ARG A 1005 15.96 -52.52 -3.00
C ARG A 1005 14.62 -52.54 -2.28
#